data_AF-A0A7W3PJE1-F1
#
_entry.id   AF-A0A7W3PJE1-F1
#
_cell.length_a   1.000
_cell.length_b   1.000
_cell.length_c   1.000
_cell.angle_alpha   90.00
_cell.angle_beta   90.00
_cell.angle_gamma   90.00
#
_symmetry.space_group_name_H-M   'P 1'
#
loop_
_entity.id
_entity.type
_entity.pdbx_description
1 polymer ?
#
loop_
_entity_poly.entity_id
_entity_poly.type
_entity_poly.pdbx_seq_one_letter_code
_entity_poly.pdbx_strand_id
1 'polypeptide(L)'
;MSLGDPGLSVGNAAEPVWAVWRQQLSDIGGRSTLLHFGDEQRARIELSTTHPGGLAQFITGKTTLLSSLIRDDLALRTARIAAGEIAAKGLELATVRGIDAVHLAIGVAAWSHAGHDYRAPVLLRPLAIRRHGRDFEVKLLGKPFLNPALVDALHEQFDIALDAESFVALASREGSFTPNPVIDRLRGLTAHLEWFTVQPRLVVSTFAEVGTEMALDTRELGHPVLDALAGNAMALRQVAEAHRSASATPQDERSPETDTLLLDADPEQENVVAQIAAGNSVVVKTLPGTGGTQTIVNALGRLVSQNKRVLVVSARRATLNGIGDRLTEIGLPGVAVAPKTLRRDVIRAIGRNEKAAKPQMGEVDDALVRLRKVLVDYRGALSKKDPRLEVSVLDCLTELSRLALLPASPATTARLSRRSVEAMVDGRSRVAETMVNAANLGEFRYGPGDSPWYGSQFTETLGAGDAHQLAKNLHHRDLPRLLERANDVIGSTRMRPFESIAELSVYLRLLTEIRDTLDKFLPVVFDRSVAELVAATAPKREAPDMSSANRRRLKKLAREYVRPGVHIADLHSALQRIQQQRLVWQRYVAAGTPPEVPTGIADTHVLHQQVSQDLERLDRPLGLSGDDGLTEIGVVELQQRLEALAAESDVLQNLQERTELMTTLRDLELTPLLTDLANRHVPEQQVAAELELAWWRSALESLLEADRALLGANTAMLDRLEADFRLVDEAHAAGSAQLLGWLLAENWTIGLVDWPDEAAALKRLLRQEHVTARLLHDAAPHLSRSIAPVWIASPYEVHTIADTVPFDTVILVDAGATTIAENVGAIRRGKQTVAFGDPVTQTPAEFDIAVTPGKRPPSHDDATLEALHSDSALARLSTLLPVLSLTRSYRAGGEDLAELVNRRFYGGRIESLPWAGSFLGHGSIALDYVSGGTAVPDPESGAVESVDAEVDRVVSLVVEHARTRPRESLMVITASAKHAVRVQQAVLTAVSGHKDLTEFVVGDRAEPFMVATLEQSVAQSRDHVIFSIGYGRTPHGRVLSDFGPLGQPGGERLLAVAMTRARRSMVIVTCFQPRDIDGGRMGHGTVALSEILTEVQVRTTAEHVPDDSDPMLVDLARRLEAKGIPVALGHRGKLGLVAAHDGVCVSIETDTTLSRTSLRESLRSRPETLRRLGWHYVRVHAFQLFTDPDAVASRVAEVLGIDGARTTEIPSVPASQHVNRG
;
A
#
# COMPACT_ATOMS: atom_id res chain seq x y z
N MET A 1 51.54 29.90 22.41
CA MET A 1 52.00 30.01 21.02
C MET A 1 51.68 31.42 20.55
N SER A 2 52.65 32.16 20.00
CA SER A 2 52.46 33.55 19.55
C SER A 2 52.19 33.58 18.05
N LEU A 3 51.17 34.32 17.61
CA LEU A 3 50.94 34.66 16.21
C LEU A 3 52.13 35.51 15.71
N GLY A 4 52.84 35.05 14.67
CA GLY A 4 53.95 35.79 14.04
C GLY A 4 55.24 35.01 13.73
N ASP A 5 55.26 33.68 13.88
CA ASP A 5 56.39 32.85 13.45
C ASP A 5 56.40 32.75 11.90
N PRO A 6 57.46 33.17 11.19
CA PRO A 6 57.51 33.19 9.72
C PRO A 6 57.44 31.80 9.05
N GLY A 7 57.51 30.70 9.84
CA GLY A 7 57.25 29.34 9.37
C GLY A 7 55.80 28.85 9.53
N LEU A 8 54.91 29.64 10.16
CA LEU A 8 53.51 29.27 10.42
C LEU A 8 52.56 29.99 9.46
N SER A 9 52.19 29.33 8.36
CA SER A 9 51.08 29.76 7.51
C SER A 9 49.74 29.44 8.17
N VAL A 10 48.89 30.45 8.39
CA VAL A 10 47.48 30.24 8.78
C VAL A 10 46.75 29.64 7.57
N GLY A 11 46.69 28.31 7.48
CA GLY A 11 45.97 27.57 6.45
C GLY A 11 44.61 27.07 6.95
N ASN A 12 43.65 26.87 6.04
CA ASN A 12 42.41 26.17 6.39
C ASN A 12 42.75 24.73 6.84
N ALA A 13 42.17 24.28 7.95
CA ALA A 13 42.34 22.92 8.46
C ALA A 13 41.95 21.84 7.44
N ALA A 14 41.12 22.20 6.45
CA ALA A 14 40.71 21.32 5.35
C ALA A 14 41.72 21.19 4.20
N GLU A 15 42.71 22.09 4.10
CA GLU A 15 43.63 22.16 2.94
C GLU A 15 44.40 20.85 2.65
N PRO A 16 44.90 20.09 3.65
CA PRO A 16 45.57 18.82 3.38
C PRO A 16 44.67 17.80 2.69
N VAL A 17 43.39 17.74 3.08
CA VAL A 17 42.41 16.83 2.47
C VAL A 17 42.01 17.33 1.09
N TRP A 18 41.89 18.65 0.91
CA TRP A 18 41.66 19.25 -0.41
C TRP A 18 42.79 18.91 -1.38
N ALA A 19 44.05 18.98 -0.95
CA ALA A 19 45.20 18.58 -1.77
C ALA A 19 45.11 17.11 -2.20
N VAL A 20 44.66 16.21 -1.32
CA VAL A 20 44.41 14.80 -1.67
C VAL A 20 43.31 14.68 -2.73
N TRP A 21 42.19 15.40 -2.60
CA TRP A 21 41.13 15.39 -3.62
C TRP A 21 41.62 15.94 -4.96
N ARG A 22 42.42 17.02 -4.97
CA ARG A 22 43.01 17.56 -6.21
C ARG A 22 43.93 16.54 -6.89
N GLN A 23 44.74 15.83 -6.11
CA GLN A 23 45.60 14.77 -6.64
C GLN A 23 44.79 13.59 -7.18
N GLN A 24 43.76 13.15 -6.46
CA GLN A 24 42.85 12.11 -6.94
C GLN A 24 42.22 12.53 -8.27
N LEU A 25 41.73 13.79 -8.37
CA LEU A 25 41.16 14.35 -9.60
C LEU A 25 42.15 14.34 -10.77
N SER A 26 43.41 14.74 -10.56
CA SER A 26 44.41 14.74 -11.65
C SER A 26 44.70 13.35 -12.22
N ASP A 27 44.48 12.30 -11.41
CA ASP A 27 44.69 10.91 -11.81
C ASP A 27 43.43 10.26 -12.45
N ILE A 28 42.27 10.95 -12.44
CA ILE A 28 41.02 10.42 -13.00
C ILE A 28 41.10 10.27 -14.52
N GLY A 29 40.65 9.10 -15.00
CA GLY A 29 40.63 8.76 -16.42
C GLY A 29 41.98 8.28 -16.95
N GLY A 30 42.98 8.13 -16.06
CA GLY A 30 44.32 7.68 -16.40
C GLY A 30 45.12 8.72 -17.18
N ARG A 31 46.14 8.27 -17.90
CA ARG A 31 46.98 9.17 -18.72
C ARG A 31 46.16 9.83 -19.83
N SER A 32 46.33 11.14 -20.01
CA SER A 32 45.63 11.90 -21.06
C SER A 32 45.89 11.30 -22.43
N THR A 33 44.82 10.80 -23.06
CA THR A 33 44.86 10.32 -24.46
C THR A 33 45.01 11.46 -25.47
N LEU A 34 44.83 12.72 -25.02
CA LEU A 34 45.05 13.91 -25.82
C LEU A 34 46.53 14.28 -25.95
N LEU A 35 47.38 13.84 -25.02
CA LEU A 35 48.82 14.10 -25.04
C LEU A 35 49.68 12.83 -25.14
N HIS A 36 49.16 11.69 -24.71
CA HIS A 36 49.85 10.41 -24.67
C HIS A 36 49.01 9.32 -25.35
N PHE A 37 48.66 9.55 -26.62
CA PHE A 37 47.93 8.58 -27.43
C PHE A 37 48.69 7.25 -27.55
N GLY A 38 48.08 6.18 -27.02
CA GLY A 38 48.58 4.81 -27.14
C GLY A 38 48.41 4.29 -28.56
N ASP A 39 49.50 4.32 -29.35
CA ASP A 39 49.50 3.90 -30.75
C ASP A 39 49.76 2.39 -30.91
N GLU A 40 49.00 1.57 -30.18
CA GLU A 40 48.97 0.11 -30.34
C GLU A 40 47.96 -0.31 -31.42
N GLN A 41 48.21 -1.39 -32.16
CA GLN A 41 47.35 -1.79 -33.28
C GLN A 41 45.93 -2.19 -32.86
N ARG A 42 45.76 -2.76 -31.66
CA ARG A 42 44.44 -3.14 -31.13
C ARG A 42 43.70 -1.99 -30.45
N ALA A 43 44.36 -0.87 -30.18
CA ALA A 43 43.78 0.31 -29.55
C ALA A 43 43.27 1.36 -30.56
N ARG A 44 43.48 1.13 -31.86
CA ARG A 44 43.16 2.12 -32.91
C ARG A 44 42.63 1.50 -34.20
N ILE A 45 41.81 2.25 -34.91
CA ILE A 45 41.47 1.99 -36.32
C ILE A 45 42.28 2.95 -37.19
N GLU A 46 43.12 2.40 -38.05
CA GLU A 46 43.92 3.17 -39.01
C GLU A 46 43.12 3.42 -40.29
N LEU A 47 42.86 4.68 -40.62
CA LEU A 47 42.07 5.12 -41.79
C LEU A 47 42.90 5.92 -42.81
N SER A 48 44.23 5.98 -42.65
CA SER A 48 45.11 6.71 -43.57
C SER A 48 45.20 6.08 -44.97
N THR A 49 44.93 4.77 -45.11
CA THR A 49 44.98 4.02 -46.38
C THR A 49 43.60 3.48 -46.78
N THR A 50 42.59 4.34 -46.78
CA THR A 50 41.19 3.97 -47.06
C THR A 50 40.83 3.99 -48.55
N HIS A 51 39.81 3.21 -48.91
CA HIS A 51 39.27 3.20 -50.27
C HIS A 51 38.55 4.52 -50.59
N PRO A 52 38.87 5.22 -51.70
CA PRO A 52 38.37 6.57 -51.98
C PRO A 52 36.84 6.71 -51.94
N GLY A 53 36.12 5.71 -52.46
CA GLY A 53 34.65 5.70 -52.48
C GLY A 53 34.01 5.62 -51.09
N GLY A 54 34.61 4.85 -50.17
CA GLY A 54 34.13 4.76 -48.79
C GLY A 54 34.51 6.00 -48.00
N LEU A 55 35.74 6.50 -48.20
CA LEU A 55 36.23 7.71 -47.54
C LEU A 55 35.36 8.94 -47.88
N ALA A 56 34.96 9.09 -49.15
CA ALA A 56 34.06 10.16 -49.58
C ALA A 56 32.71 10.12 -48.84
N GLN A 57 32.11 8.94 -48.68
CA GLN A 57 30.86 8.78 -47.93
C GLN A 57 31.04 9.12 -46.44
N PHE A 58 32.10 8.58 -45.83
CA PHE A 58 32.41 8.79 -44.42
C PHE A 58 32.66 10.27 -44.07
N ILE A 59 33.44 10.97 -44.89
CA ILE A 59 33.74 12.40 -44.71
C ILE A 59 32.48 13.27 -44.76
N THR A 60 31.52 12.92 -45.62
CA THR A 60 30.21 13.62 -45.71
C THR A 60 29.28 13.36 -44.51
N GLY A 61 29.72 12.59 -43.51
CA GLY A 61 28.95 12.30 -42.29
C GLY A 61 27.88 11.21 -42.48
N LYS A 62 27.93 10.47 -43.60
CA LYS A 62 27.05 9.32 -43.83
C LYS A 62 27.54 8.11 -43.05
N THR A 63 26.60 7.31 -42.57
CA THR A 63 26.88 6.02 -41.96
C THR A 63 27.62 5.14 -42.97
N THR A 64 28.82 4.68 -42.61
CA THR A 64 29.71 3.93 -43.50
C THR A 64 30.18 2.66 -42.83
N LEU A 65 30.15 1.52 -43.54
CA LEU A 65 30.68 0.26 -43.04
C LEU A 65 32.22 0.26 -43.06
N LEU A 66 32.83 -0.34 -42.04
CA LEU A 66 34.28 -0.45 -41.92
C LEU A 66 34.90 -1.22 -43.10
N SER A 67 34.22 -2.26 -43.59
CA SER A 67 34.59 -2.99 -44.82
C SER A 67 34.52 -2.15 -46.11
N SER A 68 33.75 -1.05 -46.12
CA SER A 68 33.73 -0.11 -47.25
C SER A 68 34.91 0.85 -47.23
N LEU A 69 35.49 1.07 -46.05
CA LEU A 69 36.68 1.92 -45.85
C LEU A 69 37.98 1.15 -46.06
N ILE A 70 38.06 -0.09 -45.58
CA ILE A 70 39.27 -0.92 -45.61
C ILE A 70 38.99 -2.17 -46.45
N ARG A 71 39.64 -2.28 -47.61
CA ARG A 71 39.48 -3.41 -48.54
C ARG A 71 40.52 -4.53 -48.37
N ASP A 72 41.64 -4.25 -47.72
CA ASP A 72 42.65 -5.27 -47.43
C ASP A 72 42.15 -6.19 -46.30
N ASP A 73 42.16 -7.50 -46.53
CA ASP A 73 41.55 -8.47 -45.61
C ASP A 73 42.27 -8.56 -44.26
N LEU A 74 43.59 -8.42 -44.24
CA LEU A 74 44.39 -8.46 -43.02
C LEU A 74 44.17 -7.18 -42.20
N ALA A 75 44.25 -6.02 -42.84
CA ALA A 75 43.99 -4.73 -42.22
C ALA A 75 42.55 -4.63 -41.72
N LEU A 76 41.56 -5.12 -42.48
CA LEU A 76 40.16 -5.15 -42.08
C LEU A 76 39.93 -6.05 -40.87
N ARG A 77 40.62 -7.20 -40.79
CA ARG A 77 40.56 -8.08 -39.61
C ARG A 77 41.09 -7.37 -38.36
N THR A 78 42.25 -6.74 -38.45
CA THR A 78 42.84 -5.97 -37.33
C THR A 78 41.95 -4.80 -36.93
N ALA A 79 41.42 -4.05 -37.91
CA ALA A 79 40.52 -2.94 -37.69
C ALA A 79 39.20 -3.36 -37.01
N ARG A 80 38.64 -4.53 -37.34
CA ARG A 80 37.45 -5.08 -36.68
C ARG A 80 37.69 -5.43 -35.21
N ILE A 81 38.88 -5.97 -34.89
CA ILE A 81 39.25 -6.25 -33.49
C ILE A 81 39.34 -4.93 -32.73
N ALA A 82 40.09 -3.96 -33.25
CA ALA A 82 40.21 -2.65 -32.61
C ALA A 82 38.86 -1.92 -32.50
N ALA A 83 38.01 -2.00 -33.53
CA ALA A 83 36.65 -1.46 -33.50
C ALA A 83 35.80 -2.08 -32.39
N GLY A 84 35.96 -3.38 -32.11
CA GLY A 84 35.32 -4.05 -30.99
C GLY A 84 35.74 -3.45 -29.64
N GLU A 85 37.05 -3.32 -29.42
CA GLU A 85 37.60 -2.73 -28.19
C GLU A 85 37.17 -1.27 -28.01
N ILE A 86 37.27 -0.45 -29.07
CA ILE A 86 36.90 0.97 -29.03
C ILE A 86 35.39 1.14 -28.83
N ALA A 87 34.55 0.32 -29.48
CA ALA A 87 33.10 0.39 -29.30
C ALA A 87 32.69 -0.03 -27.88
N ALA A 88 33.31 -1.08 -27.33
CA ALA A 88 33.05 -1.50 -25.95
C ALA A 88 33.48 -0.42 -24.95
N LYS A 89 34.69 0.14 -25.11
CA LYS A 89 35.20 1.19 -24.24
C LYS A 89 34.42 2.49 -24.36
N GLY A 90 34.04 2.87 -25.58
CA GLY A 90 33.20 4.03 -25.85
C GLY A 90 31.82 3.91 -25.21
N LEU A 91 31.21 2.73 -25.27
CA LEU A 91 29.92 2.45 -24.62
C LEU A 91 30.04 2.51 -23.09
N GLU A 92 31.08 1.90 -22.51
CA GLU A 92 31.38 1.96 -21.07
C GLU A 92 31.49 3.43 -20.60
N LEU A 93 32.37 4.22 -21.22
CA LEU A 93 32.60 5.62 -20.87
C LEU A 93 31.33 6.47 -21.04
N ALA A 94 30.58 6.29 -22.14
CA ALA A 94 29.38 7.08 -22.38
C ALA A 94 28.23 6.73 -21.42
N THR A 95 28.09 5.46 -21.04
CA THR A 95 26.96 5.00 -20.20
C THR A 95 27.24 5.13 -18.70
N VAL A 96 28.43 4.73 -18.26
CA VAL A 96 28.82 4.69 -16.84
C VAL A 96 29.41 6.01 -16.37
N ARG A 97 30.08 6.75 -17.26
CA ARG A 97 30.76 8.02 -16.93
C ARG A 97 30.13 9.23 -17.61
N GLY A 98 29.29 9.06 -18.63
CA GLY A 98 28.76 10.18 -19.41
C GLY A 98 29.80 10.83 -20.32
N ILE A 99 30.97 10.21 -20.52
CA ILE A 99 32.08 10.74 -21.33
C ILE A 99 31.98 10.22 -22.77
N ASP A 100 31.92 11.14 -23.74
CA ASP A 100 31.99 10.79 -25.16
C ASP A 100 33.45 10.85 -25.62
N ALA A 101 34.16 9.73 -25.55
CA ALA A 101 35.58 9.70 -25.87
C ALA A 101 35.89 9.31 -27.32
N VAL A 102 34.97 8.70 -28.07
CA VAL A 102 35.30 8.19 -29.42
C VAL A 102 35.40 9.32 -30.44
N HIS A 103 36.60 9.52 -30.97
CA HIS A 103 36.88 10.57 -31.96
C HIS A 103 37.74 10.04 -33.11
N LEU A 104 37.59 10.68 -34.27
CA LEU A 104 38.55 10.66 -35.36
C LEU A 104 39.64 11.71 -35.08
N ALA A 105 40.86 11.27 -34.84
CA ALA A 105 42.06 12.08 -34.87
C ALA A 105 42.50 12.36 -36.31
N ILE A 106 42.80 13.62 -36.59
CA ILE A 106 43.24 14.12 -37.89
C ILE A 106 44.61 14.78 -37.68
N GLY A 107 45.65 14.11 -38.17
CA GLY A 107 47.03 14.46 -37.87
C GLY A 107 47.45 13.99 -36.48
N VAL A 108 48.69 13.53 -36.35
CA VAL A 108 49.29 13.15 -35.07
C VAL A 108 50.63 13.85 -34.93
N ALA A 109 50.78 14.66 -33.88
CA ALA A 109 52.03 15.28 -33.47
C ALA A 109 52.75 14.37 -32.47
N ALA A 110 54.07 14.24 -32.61
CA ALA A 110 54.90 13.48 -31.66
C ALA A 110 56.20 14.24 -31.36
N TRP A 111 56.55 14.33 -30.08
CA TRP A 111 57.71 15.07 -29.58
C TRP A 111 58.14 14.54 -28.20
N SER A 112 59.31 14.96 -27.72
CA SER A 112 59.80 14.60 -26.39
C SER A 112 60.11 15.87 -25.60
N HIS A 113 59.68 15.94 -24.35
CA HIS A 113 59.94 17.08 -23.46
C HIS A 113 60.20 16.60 -22.04
N ALA A 114 61.23 17.15 -21.38
CA ALA A 114 61.63 16.80 -20.00
C ALA A 114 61.69 15.28 -19.73
N GLY A 115 62.23 14.50 -20.67
CA GLY A 115 62.37 13.05 -20.55
C GLY A 115 61.08 12.24 -20.75
N HIS A 116 59.98 12.87 -21.16
CA HIS A 116 58.71 12.22 -21.46
C HIS A 116 58.37 12.33 -22.94
N ASP A 117 57.80 11.26 -23.50
CA ASP A 117 57.34 11.22 -24.88
C ASP A 117 55.86 11.59 -24.97
N TYR A 118 55.56 12.45 -25.93
CA TYR A 118 54.23 12.96 -26.22
C TYR A 118 53.79 12.51 -27.61
N ARG A 119 52.52 12.16 -27.71
CA ARG A 119 51.84 11.80 -28.96
C ARG A 119 50.41 12.31 -28.89
N ALA A 120 50.13 13.37 -29.62
CA ALA A 120 48.87 14.09 -29.54
C ALA A 120 48.17 14.14 -30.90
N PRO A 121 46.85 13.88 -30.98
CA PRO A 121 46.09 14.22 -32.17
C PRO A 121 46.09 15.74 -32.37
N VAL A 122 46.13 16.20 -33.63
CA VAL A 122 46.09 17.64 -33.94
C VAL A 122 44.65 18.13 -33.90
N LEU A 123 43.80 17.65 -34.80
CA LEU A 123 42.35 17.90 -34.72
C LEU A 123 41.62 16.62 -34.31
N LEU A 124 40.50 16.81 -33.62
CA LEU A 124 39.59 15.75 -33.21
C LEU A 124 38.22 16.01 -33.82
N ARG A 125 37.55 14.96 -34.29
CA ARG A 125 36.16 15.02 -34.72
C ARG A 125 35.35 13.91 -34.06
N PRO A 126 34.25 14.23 -33.35
CA PRO A 126 33.44 13.22 -32.69
C PRO A 126 32.95 12.15 -33.67
N LEU A 127 32.95 10.89 -33.22
CA LEU A 127 32.61 9.74 -34.07
C LEU A 127 31.73 8.76 -33.31
N ALA A 128 30.61 8.37 -33.92
CA ALA A 128 29.81 7.24 -33.48
C ALA A 128 30.32 5.96 -34.14
N ILE A 129 30.53 4.93 -33.33
CA ILE A 129 30.86 3.57 -33.78
C ILE A 129 29.82 2.61 -33.22
N ARG A 130 29.25 1.75 -34.07
CA ARG A 130 28.33 0.70 -33.64
C ARG A 130 28.61 -0.59 -34.39
N ARG A 131 28.33 -1.72 -33.76
CA ARG A 131 28.46 -3.02 -34.41
C ARG A 131 27.28 -3.25 -35.36
N HIS A 132 27.55 -3.77 -36.55
CA HIS A 132 26.54 -4.14 -37.56
C HIS A 132 26.82 -5.55 -38.09
N GLY A 133 26.13 -6.55 -37.54
CA GLY A 133 26.40 -7.96 -37.84
C GLY A 133 27.85 -8.36 -37.49
N ARG A 134 28.61 -8.78 -38.51
CA ARG A 134 30.05 -9.12 -38.38
C ARG A 134 30.99 -7.94 -38.64
N ASP A 135 30.45 -6.77 -38.97
CA ASP A 135 31.20 -5.56 -39.28
C ASP A 135 30.87 -4.41 -38.30
N PHE A 136 31.43 -3.24 -38.54
CA PHE A 136 31.14 -2.03 -37.75
C PHE A 136 30.71 -0.90 -38.67
N GLU A 137 29.74 -0.12 -38.22
CA GLU A 137 29.39 1.15 -38.83
C GLU A 137 30.05 2.30 -38.08
N VAL A 138 30.59 3.24 -38.84
CA VAL A 138 31.19 4.48 -38.33
C VAL A 138 30.48 5.68 -38.94
N LYS A 139 30.29 6.73 -38.13
CA LYS A 139 29.64 7.97 -38.54
C LYS A 139 30.29 9.17 -37.84
N LEU A 140 30.75 10.15 -38.62
CA LEU A 140 31.23 11.41 -38.08
C LEU A 140 30.07 12.25 -37.54
N LEU A 141 30.28 12.81 -36.35
CA LEU A 141 29.35 13.69 -35.65
C LEU A 141 29.96 15.09 -35.56
N GLY A 142 29.12 16.11 -35.64
CA GLY A 142 29.54 17.50 -35.44
C GLY A 142 30.67 17.99 -36.36
N LYS A 143 31.32 19.07 -35.91
CA LYS A 143 32.47 19.71 -36.54
C LYS A 143 33.78 19.27 -35.85
N PRO A 144 34.92 19.27 -36.55
CA PRO A 144 36.22 19.05 -35.92
C PRO A 144 36.58 20.22 -34.99
N PHE A 145 37.36 19.95 -33.94
CA PHE A 145 37.94 20.92 -33.03
C PHE A 145 39.44 20.67 -32.84
N LEU A 146 40.20 21.71 -32.52
CA LEU A 146 41.64 21.60 -32.21
C LEU A 146 41.81 20.94 -30.84
N ASN A 147 42.74 20.00 -30.73
CA ASN A 147 43.03 19.34 -29.45
C ASN A 147 43.51 20.38 -28.42
N PRO A 148 42.72 20.67 -27.37
CA PRO A 148 43.04 21.73 -26.41
C PRO A 148 44.33 21.42 -25.64
N ALA A 149 44.52 20.17 -25.20
CA ALA A 149 45.70 19.79 -24.45
C ALA A 149 47.00 19.97 -25.28
N LEU A 150 46.94 19.77 -26.61
CA LEU A 150 48.06 20.06 -27.49
C LEU A 150 48.37 21.57 -27.55
N VAL A 151 47.35 22.43 -27.56
CA VAL A 151 47.53 23.89 -27.54
C VAL A 151 48.23 24.30 -26.26
N ASP A 152 47.74 23.82 -25.12
CA ASP A 152 48.30 24.14 -23.81
C ASP A 152 49.75 23.64 -23.71
N ALA A 153 50.02 22.40 -24.13
CA ALA A 153 51.36 21.85 -24.10
C ALA A 153 52.33 22.62 -25.02
N LEU A 154 51.92 23.03 -26.22
CA LEU A 154 52.79 23.80 -27.13
C LEU A 154 53.08 25.20 -26.59
N HIS A 155 52.10 25.83 -25.95
CA HIS A 155 52.28 27.14 -25.31
C HIS A 155 53.20 27.02 -24.09
N GLU A 156 52.93 26.08 -23.17
CA GLU A 156 53.71 25.92 -21.94
C GLU A 156 55.14 25.43 -22.18
N GLN A 157 55.34 24.52 -23.14
CA GLN A 157 56.65 23.87 -23.36
C GLN A 157 57.52 24.65 -24.35
N PHE A 158 56.91 25.36 -25.32
CA PHE A 158 57.63 25.98 -26.46
C PHE A 158 57.23 27.42 -26.77
N ASP A 159 56.33 28.04 -26.00
CA ASP A 159 55.81 29.40 -26.24
C ASP A 159 55.13 29.56 -27.63
N ILE A 160 54.56 28.46 -28.15
CA ILE A 160 53.85 28.44 -29.44
C ILE A 160 52.35 28.58 -29.18
N ALA A 161 51.80 29.76 -29.45
CA ALA A 161 50.35 29.99 -29.40
C ALA A 161 49.65 29.53 -30.68
N LEU A 162 48.61 28.69 -30.54
CA LEU A 162 47.76 28.25 -31.64
C LEU A 162 46.37 28.88 -31.55
N ASP A 163 45.93 29.49 -32.65
CA ASP A 163 44.53 29.94 -32.79
C ASP A 163 43.65 28.77 -33.25
N ALA A 164 42.81 28.28 -32.34
CA ALA A 164 41.92 27.14 -32.58
C ALA A 164 40.93 27.38 -33.73
N GLU A 165 40.35 28.57 -33.85
CA GLU A 165 39.36 28.86 -34.90
C GLU A 165 40.01 28.84 -36.29
N SER A 166 41.18 29.49 -36.41
CA SER A 166 41.96 29.47 -37.65
C SER A 166 42.37 28.05 -38.07
N PHE A 167 42.80 27.21 -37.12
CA PHE A 167 43.19 25.82 -37.41
C PHE A 167 42.01 24.95 -37.86
N VAL A 168 40.84 25.10 -37.23
CA VAL A 168 39.63 24.37 -37.63
C VAL A 168 39.14 24.84 -39.01
N ALA A 169 39.25 26.14 -39.32
CA ALA A 169 38.89 26.69 -40.62
C ALA A 169 39.75 26.11 -41.76
N LEU A 170 41.04 25.86 -41.52
CA LEU A 170 41.95 25.22 -42.49
C LEU A 170 41.53 23.79 -42.85
N ALA A 171 40.78 23.10 -41.99
CA ALA A 171 40.29 21.75 -42.24
C ALA A 171 39.13 21.70 -43.25
N SER A 172 38.58 22.87 -43.63
CA SER A 172 37.40 22.99 -44.51
C SER A 172 37.67 23.97 -45.65
N ARG A 173 37.77 23.48 -46.89
CA ARG A 173 37.95 24.31 -48.09
C ARG A 173 36.80 24.08 -49.08
N GLU A 174 36.08 25.15 -49.44
CA GLU A 174 34.91 25.09 -50.35
C GLU A 174 33.82 24.08 -49.91
N GLY A 175 33.67 23.86 -48.60
CA GLY A 175 32.73 22.89 -48.05
C GLY A 175 33.19 21.43 -48.10
N SER A 176 34.37 21.15 -48.65
CA SER A 176 35.02 19.84 -48.60
C SER A 176 36.04 19.77 -47.46
N PHE A 177 36.09 18.62 -46.76
CA PHE A 177 37.04 18.38 -45.68
C PHE A 177 38.42 18.06 -46.26
N THR A 178 39.43 18.85 -45.91
CA THR A 178 40.82 18.70 -46.37
C THR A 178 41.77 18.74 -45.18
N PRO A 179 42.36 17.60 -44.75
CA PRO A 179 43.18 17.56 -43.54
C PRO A 179 44.60 18.13 -43.71
N ASN A 180 45.17 18.08 -44.92
CA ASN A 180 46.58 18.45 -45.17
C ASN A 180 46.95 19.91 -44.81
N PRO A 181 46.14 20.94 -45.11
CA PRO A 181 46.49 22.33 -44.79
C PRO A 181 46.75 22.59 -43.30
N VAL A 182 46.02 21.90 -42.42
CA VAL A 182 46.17 21.99 -40.96
C VAL A 182 47.52 21.42 -40.53
N ILE A 183 47.87 20.26 -41.09
CA ILE A 183 49.12 19.55 -40.80
C ILE A 183 50.32 20.36 -41.29
N ASP A 184 50.25 20.91 -42.51
CA ASP A 184 51.32 21.72 -43.09
C ASP A 184 51.51 23.03 -42.32
N ARG A 185 50.43 23.63 -41.80
CA ARG A 185 50.51 24.80 -40.92
C ARG A 185 51.25 24.49 -39.62
N LEU A 186 50.89 23.40 -38.94
CA LEU A 186 51.57 23.02 -37.70
C LEU A 186 53.04 22.68 -37.96
N ARG A 187 53.34 21.91 -39.01
CA ARG A 187 54.72 21.58 -39.40
C ARG A 187 55.55 22.82 -39.68
N GLY A 188 54.96 23.85 -40.30
CA GLY A 188 55.62 25.13 -40.52
C GLY A 188 55.95 25.87 -39.22
N LEU A 189 55.01 25.89 -38.25
CA LEU A 189 55.23 26.51 -36.95
C LEU A 189 56.31 25.78 -36.14
N THR A 190 56.37 24.45 -36.22
CA THR A 190 57.30 23.62 -35.47
C THR A 190 58.58 23.26 -36.23
N ALA A 191 58.81 23.85 -37.41
CA ALA A 191 59.94 23.48 -38.29
C ALA A 191 61.33 23.72 -37.64
N HIS A 192 61.40 24.62 -36.65
CA HIS A 192 62.62 24.91 -35.89
C HIS A 192 62.91 23.88 -34.79
N LEU A 193 62.00 22.94 -34.54
CA LEU A 193 62.13 21.86 -33.57
C LEU A 193 62.41 20.54 -34.31
N GLU A 194 63.68 20.17 -34.48
CA GLU A 194 64.09 19.01 -35.29
C GLU A 194 63.53 17.65 -34.82
N TRP A 195 63.17 17.56 -33.53
CA TRP A 195 62.62 16.36 -32.88
C TRP A 195 61.09 16.39 -32.77
N PHE A 196 60.44 17.43 -33.28
CA PHE A 196 58.98 17.54 -33.35
C PHE A 196 58.48 17.06 -34.71
N THR A 197 57.60 16.06 -34.73
CA THR A 197 57.09 15.46 -35.97
C THR A 197 55.57 15.58 -36.06
N VAL A 198 55.05 15.93 -37.24
CA VAL A 198 53.61 15.97 -37.52
C VAL A 198 53.29 15.05 -38.70
N GLN A 199 52.58 13.96 -38.40
CA GLN A 199 52.23 12.91 -39.34
C GLN A 199 50.79 13.10 -39.87
N PRO A 200 50.55 12.97 -41.19
CA PRO A 200 49.22 13.11 -41.79
C PRO A 200 48.40 11.82 -41.63
N ARG A 201 48.07 11.44 -40.40
CA ARG A 201 47.33 10.20 -40.09
C ARG A 201 45.86 10.46 -39.77
N LEU A 202 45.00 9.54 -40.16
CA LEU A 202 43.59 9.49 -39.77
C LEU A 202 43.37 8.27 -38.87
N VAL A 203 43.12 8.51 -37.58
CA VAL A 203 43.07 7.44 -36.58
C VAL A 203 41.80 7.56 -35.76
N VAL A 204 41.08 6.45 -35.56
CA VAL A 204 39.94 6.40 -34.63
C VAL A 204 40.37 5.67 -33.37
N SER A 205 40.13 6.30 -32.22
CA SER A 205 40.36 5.72 -30.89
C SER A 205 39.54 6.53 -29.85
N THR A 206 39.79 6.27 -28.56
CA THR A 206 39.27 7.08 -27.46
C THR A 206 40.21 8.25 -27.16
N PHE A 207 39.68 9.45 -27.28
CA PHE A 207 40.34 10.73 -27.06
C PHE A 207 39.47 11.59 -26.16
N ALA A 208 39.86 11.71 -24.90
CA ALA A 208 39.29 12.62 -23.92
C ALA A 208 40.29 12.81 -22.75
N GLU A 209 40.11 13.90 -22.03
CA GLU A 209 40.83 14.21 -20.79
C GLU A 209 39.85 14.93 -19.86
N VAL A 210 39.82 14.52 -18.59
CA VAL A 210 38.90 15.08 -17.59
C VAL A 210 39.62 15.51 -16.32
N GLY A 211 40.70 14.81 -15.93
CA GLY A 211 41.37 15.05 -14.66
C GLY A 211 41.97 16.46 -14.53
N THR A 212 42.66 16.94 -15.57
CA THR A 212 43.31 18.27 -15.57
C THR A 212 42.30 19.40 -15.35
N GLU A 213 41.23 19.45 -16.15
CA GLU A 213 40.19 20.48 -16.04
C GLU A 213 39.43 20.38 -14.71
N MET A 214 39.14 19.17 -14.23
CA MET A 214 38.52 18.98 -12.92
C MET A 214 39.43 19.44 -11.77
N ALA A 215 40.74 19.17 -11.84
CA ALA A 215 41.69 19.63 -10.84
C ALA A 215 41.81 21.17 -10.86
N LEU A 216 41.89 21.77 -12.05
CA LEU A 216 41.89 23.23 -12.22
C LEU A 216 40.63 23.88 -11.65
N ASP A 217 39.49 23.24 -11.83
CA ASP A 217 38.19 23.66 -11.28
C ASP A 217 38.15 23.65 -9.74
N THR A 218 39.12 23.04 -9.07
CA THR A 218 39.13 22.88 -7.60
C THR A 218 40.20 23.70 -6.90
N ARG A 219 40.71 24.74 -7.56
CA ARG A 219 41.62 25.72 -6.93
C ARG A 219 41.01 26.30 -5.65
N GLU A 220 39.71 26.64 -5.67
CA GLU A 220 38.96 27.11 -4.51
C GLU A 220 37.86 26.11 -4.11
N LEU A 221 37.95 25.57 -2.89
CA LEU A 221 37.05 24.51 -2.36
C LEU A 221 36.30 24.91 -1.07
N GLY A 222 36.40 26.17 -0.65
CA GLY A 222 35.73 26.65 0.56
C GLY A 222 34.23 26.43 0.53
N HIS A 223 33.74 25.51 1.37
CA HIS A 223 32.33 25.15 1.43
C HIS A 223 32.06 24.37 2.74
N PRO A 224 31.04 24.72 3.54
CA PRO A 224 30.83 24.11 4.87
C PRO A 224 30.75 22.57 4.86
N VAL A 225 30.10 21.97 3.86
CA VAL A 225 30.03 20.50 3.77
C VAL A 225 31.39 19.89 3.42
N LEU A 226 32.17 20.53 2.54
CA LEU A 226 33.49 20.01 2.15
C LEU A 226 34.50 20.18 3.28
N ASP A 227 34.47 21.33 3.96
CA ASP A 227 35.27 21.60 5.15
C ASP A 227 34.94 20.62 6.28
N ALA A 228 33.65 20.32 6.51
CA ALA A 228 33.22 19.36 7.52
C ALA A 228 33.67 17.92 7.19
N LEU A 229 33.57 17.50 5.92
CA LEU A 229 34.08 16.21 5.45
C LEU A 229 35.60 16.10 5.57
N ALA A 230 36.31 17.23 5.45
CA ALA A 230 37.74 17.35 5.68
C ALA A 230 38.13 17.42 7.17
N GLY A 231 37.17 17.35 8.09
CA GLY A 231 37.40 17.31 9.53
C GLY A 231 37.43 18.67 10.23
N ASN A 232 36.99 19.76 9.58
CA ASN A 232 36.91 21.06 10.22
C ASN A 232 35.78 21.09 11.26
N ALA A 233 36.15 21.23 12.55
CA ALA A 233 35.23 21.19 13.67
C ALA A 233 34.19 22.34 13.68
N MET A 234 34.53 23.53 13.16
CA MET A 234 33.58 24.63 13.06
C MET A 234 32.56 24.37 11.95
N ALA A 235 33.02 23.85 10.80
CA ALA A 235 32.15 23.49 9.71
C ALA A 235 31.19 22.34 10.08
N LEU A 236 31.66 21.35 10.86
CA LEU A 236 30.81 20.29 11.41
C LEU A 236 29.65 20.85 12.25
N ARG A 237 29.92 21.81 13.14
CA ARG A 237 28.86 22.48 13.92
C ARG A 237 27.94 23.29 13.02
N GLN A 238 28.49 24.04 12.06
CA GLN A 238 27.70 24.84 11.13
C GLN A 238 26.73 23.97 10.32
N VAL A 239 27.17 22.81 9.84
CA VAL A 239 26.30 21.86 9.11
C VAL A 239 25.22 21.29 10.02
N ALA A 240 25.55 20.92 11.26
CA ALA A 240 24.58 20.43 12.23
C ALA A 240 23.52 21.48 12.62
N GLU A 241 23.95 22.73 12.85
CA GLU A 241 23.08 23.86 13.22
C GLU A 241 22.25 24.39 12.04
N ALA A 242 22.69 24.15 10.79
CA ALA A 242 21.94 24.55 9.59
C ALA A 242 20.68 23.70 9.35
N HIS A 243 20.53 22.57 10.05
CA HIS A 243 19.36 21.70 9.92
C HIS A 243 18.08 22.39 10.40
N ARG A 244 17.03 22.33 9.59
CA ARG A 244 15.70 22.86 9.90
C ARG A 244 14.72 21.71 10.09
N SER A 245 13.94 21.73 11.16
CA SER A 245 12.84 20.78 11.30
C SER A 245 11.85 20.98 10.14
N ALA A 246 11.58 19.90 9.41
CA ALA A 246 10.61 19.86 8.33
C ALA A 246 9.88 18.52 8.41
N SER A 247 8.60 18.50 8.07
CA SER A 247 7.83 17.29 7.86
C SER A 247 6.85 17.53 6.71
N ALA A 248 6.51 16.49 5.98
CA ALA A 248 5.48 16.59 4.96
C ALA A 248 4.11 16.73 5.65
N THR A 249 3.34 17.74 5.24
CA THR A 249 1.92 17.83 5.60
C THR A 249 1.17 16.65 4.97
N PRO A 250 0.35 15.89 5.73
CA PRO A 250 -0.45 14.80 5.19
C PRO A 250 -1.26 15.24 3.96
N GLN A 251 -1.36 14.38 2.95
CA GLN A 251 -2.03 14.69 1.67
C GLN A 251 -3.47 15.18 1.87
N ASP A 252 -4.19 14.56 2.80
CA ASP A 252 -5.60 14.89 3.04
C ASP A 252 -5.78 16.24 3.78
N GLU A 253 -4.74 16.77 4.40
CA GLU A 253 -4.75 18.05 5.12
C GLU A 253 -4.18 19.22 4.29
N ARG A 254 -3.59 18.92 3.12
CA ARG A 254 -2.87 19.89 2.30
C ARG A 254 -3.83 20.78 1.50
N SER A 255 -3.60 22.09 1.46
CA SER A 255 -4.37 22.98 0.57
C SER A 255 -4.00 22.73 -0.90
N PRO A 256 -4.93 22.89 -1.87
CA PRO A 256 -4.62 22.75 -3.30
C PRO A 256 -3.45 23.65 -3.76
N GLU A 257 -3.33 24.86 -3.18
CA GLU A 257 -2.24 25.79 -3.48
C GLU A 257 -0.84 25.26 -3.11
N THR A 258 -0.77 24.35 -2.13
CA THR A 258 0.50 23.77 -1.65
C THR A 258 0.75 22.36 -2.19
N ASP A 259 -0.28 21.70 -2.73
CA ASP A 259 -0.23 20.37 -3.33
C ASP A 259 0.28 20.38 -4.78
N THR A 260 1.45 20.97 -4.98
CA THR A 260 2.01 21.24 -6.32
C THR A 260 3.08 20.23 -6.73
N LEU A 261 3.00 18.99 -6.24
CA LEU A 261 3.92 17.95 -6.68
C LEU A 261 3.68 17.66 -8.16
N LEU A 262 4.76 17.46 -8.91
CA LEU A 262 4.69 17.30 -10.37
C LEU A 262 4.16 15.93 -10.78
N LEU A 263 4.33 14.95 -9.90
CA LEU A 263 4.08 13.55 -10.11
C LEU A 263 3.72 12.93 -8.76
N ASP A 264 3.02 11.80 -8.78
CA ASP A 264 2.61 11.13 -7.55
C ASP A 264 3.79 10.73 -6.66
N ALA A 265 3.55 10.82 -5.36
CA ALA A 265 4.52 10.49 -4.33
C ALA A 265 3.84 9.82 -3.14
N ASP A 266 4.52 8.84 -2.58
CA ASP A 266 4.16 8.25 -1.29
C ASP A 266 4.68 9.11 -0.12
N PRO A 267 4.26 8.82 1.13
CA PRO A 267 4.70 9.60 2.30
C PRO A 267 6.22 9.65 2.52
N GLU A 268 6.98 8.60 2.14
CA GLU A 268 8.45 8.60 2.28
C GLU A 268 9.07 9.59 1.28
N GLN A 269 8.61 9.55 0.04
CA GLN A 269 9.03 10.46 -1.02
C GLN A 269 8.63 11.90 -0.72
N GLU A 270 7.42 12.14 -0.23
CA GLU A 270 6.96 13.48 0.18
C GLU A 270 7.80 14.04 1.33
N ASN A 271 8.16 13.21 2.32
CA ASN A 271 9.04 13.63 3.40
C ASN A 271 10.43 14.03 2.86
N VAL A 272 11.00 13.26 1.93
CA VAL A 272 12.27 13.63 1.26
C VAL A 272 12.13 14.99 0.56
N VAL A 273 11.05 15.20 -0.21
CA VAL A 273 10.81 16.47 -0.91
C VAL A 273 10.66 17.63 0.08
N ALA A 274 9.97 17.43 1.21
CA ALA A 274 9.80 18.43 2.25
C ALA A 274 11.15 18.85 2.89
N GLN A 275 12.02 17.88 3.21
CA GLN A 275 13.37 18.16 3.71
C GLN A 275 14.20 18.98 2.71
N ILE A 276 14.17 18.58 1.43
CA ILE A 276 14.90 19.27 0.37
C ILE A 276 14.37 20.71 0.20
N ALA A 277 13.04 20.89 0.16
CA ALA A 277 12.40 22.19 0.01
C ALA A 277 12.72 23.15 1.17
N ALA A 278 12.85 22.62 2.40
CA ALA A 278 13.23 23.38 3.59
C ALA A 278 14.69 23.90 3.55
N GLY A 279 15.53 23.33 2.67
CA GLY A 279 16.94 23.68 2.52
C GLY A 279 17.90 22.75 3.26
N ASN A 280 17.44 21.60 3.75
CA ASN A 280 18.29 20.64 4.46
C ASN A 280 19.17 19.85 3.48
N SER A 281 20.47 19.82 3.72
CA SER A 281 21.37 18.87 3.06
C SER A 281 21.10 17.47 3.62
N VAL A 282 20.78 16.50 2.77
CA VAL A 282 20.36 15.14 3.18
C VAL A 282 20.92 14.07 2.26
N VAL A 283 21.01 12.84 2.77
CA VAL A 283 21.29 11.64 1.98
C VAL A 283 20.03 10.81 1.88
N VAL A 284 19.71 10.34 0.68
CA VAL A 284 18.55 9.51 0.38
C VAL A 284 19.02 8.17 -0.19
N LYS A 285 18.81 7.11 0.59
CA LYS A 285 19.04 5.74 0.15
C LYS A 285 17.87 5.29 -0.72
N THR A 286 18.14 5.10 -2.01
CA THR A 286 17.13 4.68 -2.99
C THR A 286 17.26 3.19 -3.27
N LEU A 287 16.40 2.38 -2.67
CA LEU A 287 16.38 0.95 -2.97
C LEU A 287 15.80 0.71 -4.37
N PRO A 288 16.10 -0.41 -5.04
CA PRO A 288 15.64 -0.66 -6.40
C PRO A 288 14.13 -0.58 -6.54
N GLY A 289 13.65 0.23 -7.49
CA GLY A 289 12.21 0.34 -7.78
C GLY A 289 11.45 1.34 -6.93
N THR A 290 12.11 2.03 -5.98
CA THR A 290 11.44 2.92 -5.02
C THR A 290 11.16 4.34 -5.53
N GLY A 291 11.33 4.58 -6.82
CA GLY A 291 11.04 5.87 -7.43
C GLY A 291 12.08 6.98 -7.14
N GLY A 292 13.38 6.67 -6.97
CA GLY A 292 14.40 7.71 -6.74
C GLY A 292 14.36 8.88 -7.74
N THR A 293 14.29 8.59 -9.04
CA THR A 293 14.13 9.60 -10.11
C THR A 293 12.81 10.38 -10.00
N GLN A 294 11.75 9.70 -9.56
CA GLN A 294 10.42 10.28 -9.33
C GLN A 294 10.49 11.34 -8.22
N THR A 295 11.11 10.99 -7.09
CA THR A 295 11.35 11.91 -5.98
C THR A 295 12.21 13.10 -6.38
N ILE A 296 13.25 12.89 -7.21
CA ILE A 296 14.10 13.98 -7.72
C ILE A 296 13.28 14.95 -8.58
N VAL A 297 12.44 14.48 -9.50
CA VAL A 297 11.60 15.36 -10.33
C VAL A 297 10.64 16.19 -9.46
N ASN A 298 10.04 15.59 -8.44
CA ASN A 298 9.20 16.31 -7.48
C ASN A 298 9.99 17.36 -6.67
N ALA A 299 11.20 17.03 -6.22
CA ALA A 299 12.09 17.98 -5.56
C ALA A 299 12.48 19.14 -6.48
N LEU A 300 12.79 18.85 -7.75
CA LEU A 300 13.06 19.88 -8.77
C LEU A 300 11.86 20.80 -8.96
N GLY A 301 10.66 20.25 -9.12
CA GLY A 301 9.43 21.04 -9.24
C GLY A 301 9.25 22.00 -8.06
N ARG A 302 9.45 21.50 -6.84
CA ARG A 302 9.32 22.33 -5.64
C ARG A 302 10.40 23.40 -5.53
N LEU A 303 11.67 23.08 -5.81
CA LEU A 303 12.76 24.05 -5.78
C LEU A 303 12.61 25.12 -6.86
N VAL A 304 12.26 24.73 -8.09
CA VAL A 304 12.05 25.66 -9.21
C VAL A 304 10.85 26.57 -8.95
N SER A 305 9.76 26.08 -8.35
CA SER A 305 8.63 26.92 -7.93
C SER A 305 9.00 27.98 -6.89
N GLN A 306 10.09 27.75 -6.13
CA GLN A 306 10.68 28.70 -5.17
C GLN A 306 11.75 29.60 -5.81
N ASN A 307 11.83 29.66 -7.14
CA ASN A 307 12.86 30.38 -7.90
C ASN A 307 14.30 29.95 -7.58
N LYS A 308 14.50 28.71 -7.10
CA LYS A 308 15.84 28.16 -6.85
C LYS A 308 16.41 27.53 -8.10
N ARG A 309 17.72 27.68 -8.30
CA ARG A 309 18.47 27.02 -9.37
C ARG A 309 19.13 25.75 -8.84
N VAL A 310 19.01 24.65 -9.59
CA VAL A 310 19.47 23.32 -9.16
C VAL A 310 20.49 22.75 -10.16
N LEU A 311 21.57 22.16 -9.64
CA LEU A 311 22.52 21.36 -10.41
C LEU A 311 22.34 19.89 -10.05
N VAL A 312 21.96 19.07 -11.03
CA VAL A 312 21.81 17.62 -10.89
C VAL A 312 23.02 16.96 -11.55
N VAL A 313 23.74 16.16 -10.77
CA VAL A 313 25.00 15.52 -11.19
C VAL A 313 24.89 14.01 -11.06
N SER A 314 25.22 13.28 -12.13
CA SER A 314 25.32 11.82 -12.10
C SER A 314 26.34 11.35 -13.12
N ALA A 315 27.17 10.37 -12.77
CA ALA A 315 28.05 9.72 -13.72
C ALA A 315 27.27 8.96 -14.82
N ARG A 316 26.02 8.56 -14.54
CA ARG A 316 25.21 7.74 -15.44
C ARG A 316 24.36 8.60 -16.36
N ARG A 317 24.65 8.54 -17.66
CA ARG A 317 23.87 9.28 -18.67
C ARG A 317 22.40 8.88 -18.72
N ALA A 318 22.10 7.59 -18.53
CA ALA A 318 20.73 7.09 -18.50
C ALA A 318 19.90 7.73 -17.37
N THR A 319 20.51 7.95 -16.20
CA THR A 319 19.86 8.62 -15.06
C THR A 319 19.52 10.07 -15.41
N LEU A 320 20.49 10.83 -15.96
CA LEU A 320 20.28 12.22 -16.34
C LEU A 320 19.21 12.38 -17.43
N ASN A 321 19.28 11.54 -18.47
CA ASN A 321 18.26 11.52 -19.53
C ASN A 321 16.90 11.16 -18.95
N GLY A 322 16.80 10.16 -18.08
CA GLY A 322 15.54 9.76 -17.45
C GLY A 322 14.89 10.87 -16.62
N ILE A 323 15.67 11.77 -16.00
CA ILE A 323 15.15 12.97 -15.32
C ILE A 323 14.60 13.98 -16.35
N GLY A 324 15.37 14.27 -17.41
CA GLY A 324 14.96 15.20 -18.46
C GLY A 324 13.75 14.73 -19.27
N ASP A 325 13.67 13.43 -19.55
CA ASP A 325 12.57 12.78 -20.27
C ASP A 325 11.28 12.85 -19.44
N ARG A 326 11.35 12.52 -18.13
CA ARG A 326 10.19 12.65 -17.22
C ARG A 326 9.65 14.08 -17.15
N LEU A 327 10.52 15.08 -17.06
CA LEU A 327 10.12 16.49 -17.12
C LEU A 327 9.44 16.82 -18.45
N THR A 328 9.94 16.26 -19.56
CA THR A 328 9.34 16.46 -20.88
C THR A 328 7.98 15.78 -21.01
N GLU A 329 7.83 14.56 -20.48
CA GLU A 329 6.59 13.78 -20.48
C GLU A 329 5.44 14.49 -19.75
N ILE A 330 5.72 15.18 -18.65
CA ILE A 330 4.72 15.99 -17.91
C ILE A 330 4.51 17.40 -18.48
N GLY A 331 5.05 17.70 -19.67
CA GLY A 331 4.83 19.00 -20.33
C GLY A 331 5.77 20.13 -19.91
N LEU A 332 6.92 19.81 -19.32
CA LEU A 332 7.97 20.77 -18.92
C LEU A 332 9.26 20.63 -19.76
N PRO A 333 9.19 20.63 -21.11
CA PRO A 333 10.39 20.51 -21.94
C PRO A 333 11.33 21.71 -21.75
N GLY A 334 12.63 21.45 -21.71
CA GLY A 334 13.67 22.48 -21.60
C GLY A 334 13.82 23.10 -20.21
N VAL A 335 13.11 22.61 -19.18
CA VAL A 335 13.35 23.03 -17.78
C VAL A 335 14.74 22.60 -17.31
N ALA A 336 15.16 21.38 -17.69
CA ALA A 336 16.52 20.89 -17.51
C ALA A 336 17.36 21.15 -18.77
N VAL A 337 18.54 21.74 -18.58
CA VAL A 337 19.52 22.00 -19.64
C VAL A 337 20.82 21.23 -19.38
N ALA A 338 21.49 20.78 -20.43
CA ALA A 338 22.81 20.18 -20.33
C ALA A 338 23.86 21.04 -21.05
N PRO A 339 25.13 21.11 -20.58
CA PRO A 339 26.17 21.90 -21.25
C PRO A 339 26.31 21.58 -22.76
N LYS A 340 26.23 20.30 -23.12
CA LYS A 340 26.35 19.82 -24.50
C LYS A 340 25.18 20.22 -25.41
N THR A 341 23.98 20.35 -24.86
CA THR A 341 22.74 20.63 -25.63
C THR A 341 22.14 21.99 -25.29
N LEU A 342 22.89 22.84 -24.57
CA LEU A 342 22.43 24.08 -23.96
C LEU A 342 21.64 24.97 -24.91
N ARG A 343 22.17 25.25 -26.11
CA ARG A 343 21.47 26.07 -27.13
C ARG A 343 20.08 25.52 -27.46
N ARG A 344 19.99 24.20 -27.73
CA ARG A 344 18.73 23.54 -28.09
C ARG A 344 17.76 23.58 -26.90
N ASP A 345 18.24 23.31 -25.70
CA ASP A 345 17.42 23.21 -24.52
C ASP A 345 16.89 24.59 -24.10
N VAL A 346 17.70 25.64 -24.19
CA VAL A 346 17.29 27.04 -23.97
C VAL A 346 16.24 27.49 -25.00
N ILE A 347 16.40 27.15 -26.29
CA ILE A 347 15.39 27.45 -27.31
C ILE A 347 14.06 26.74 -26.99
N ARG A 348 14.12 25.48 -26.53
CA ARG A 348 12.92 24.76 -26.07
C ARG A 348 12.29 25.44 -24.85
N ALA A 349 13.09 25.90 -23.89
CA ALA A 349 12.62 26.59 -22.69
C ALA A 349 11.89 27.90 -23.04
N ILE A 350 12.45 28.72 -23.94
CA ILE A 350 11.81 29.94 -24.44
C ILE A 350 10.51 29.59 -25.15
N GLY A 351 10.53 28.61 -26.06
CA GLY A 351 9.34 28.17 -26.77
C GLY A 351 8.24 27.60 -25.86
N ARG A 352 8.60 27.01 -24.72
CA ARG A 352 7.66 26.60 -23.66
C ARG A 352 7.09 27.82 -22.95
N ASN A 353 7.94 28.75 -22.50
CA ASN A 353 7.52 29.98 -21.82
C ASN A 353 6.56 30.81 -22.68
N GLU A 354 6.86 30.99 -23.96
CA GLU A 354 6.00 31.79 -24.88
C GLU A 354 4.63 31.15 -25.16
N LYS A 355 4.49 29.83 -24.96
CA LYS A 355 3.24 29.09 -25.22
C LYS A 355 2.44 28.78 -23.95
N ALA A 356 3.03 28.93 -22.77
CA ALA A 356 2.39 28.57 -21.53
C ALA A 356 1.21 29.51 -21.22
N ALA A 357 0.09 28.94 -20.82
CA ALA A 357 -1.09 29.67 -20.38
C ALA A 357 -1.40 29.33 -18.93
N LYS A 358 -2.03 30.25 -18.20
CA LYS A 358 -2.46 30.01 -16.82
C LYS A 358 -3.51 28.90 -16.80
N PRO A 359 -3.30 27.80 -16.05
CA PRO A 359 -4.32 26.77 -15.92
C PRO A 359 -5.51 27.30 -15.09
N GLN A 360 -6.74 26.92 -15.48
CA GLN A 360 -7.96 27.27 -14.76
C GLN A 360 -8.31 26.17 -13.76
N MET A 361 -7.73 26.22 -12.57
CA MET A 361 -7.87 25.15 -11.56
C MET A 361 -8.92 25.45 -10.48
N GLY A 362 -9.46 26.67 -10.40
CA GLY A 362 -10.31 27.10 -9.27
C GLY A 362 -11.51 26.19 -8.98
N GLU A 363 -12.29 25.82 -10.01
CA GLU A 363 -13.44 24.92 -9.84
C GLU A 363 -13.02 23.50 -9.44
N VAL A 364 -11.88 23.03 -9.95
CA VAL A 364 -11.30 21.71 -9.65
C VAL A 364 -10.81 21.69 -8.19
N ASP A 365 -10.09 22.72 -7.77
CA ASP A 365 -9.56 22.86 -6.42
C ASP A 365 -10.68 22.98 -5.38
N ASP A 366 -11.72 23.76 -5.67
CA ASP A 366 -12.90 23.88 -4.83
C ASP A 366 -13.66 22.54 -4.72
N ALA A 367 -13.79 21.81 -5.83
CA ALA A 367 -14.38 20.48 -5.83
C ALA A 367 -13.53 19.48 -5.03
N LEU A 368 -12.19 19.55 -5.16
CA LEU A 368 -11.25 18.69 -4.45
C LEU A 368 -11.41 18.84 -2.94
N VAL A 369 -11.41 20.08 -2.44
CA VAL A 369 -11.57 20.38 -1.02
C VAL A 369 -12.92 19.87 -0.50
N ARG A 370 -14.02 20.10 -1.24
CA ARG A 370 -15.36 19.63 -0.84
C ARG A 370 -15.44 18.10 -0.78
N LEU A 371 -15.03 17.41 -1.84
CA LEU A 371 -15.10 15.94 -1.93
C LEU A 371 -14.19 15.28 -0.90
N ARG A 372 -12.95 15.79 -0.77
CA ARG A 372 -12.01 15.33 0.24
C ARG A 372 -12.59 15.45 1.64
N LYS A 373 -13.17 16.60 1.99
CA LYS A 373 -13.79 16.82 3.30
C LYS A 373 -14.87 15.77 3.59
N VAL A 374 -15.79 15.54 2.65
CA VAL A 374 -16.88 14.56 2.84
C VAL A 374 -16.35 13.14 3.03
N LEU A 375 -15.37 12.72 2.23
CA LEU A 375 -14.80 11.37 2.29
C LEU A 375 -13.93 11.15 3.54
N VAL A 376 -13.14 12.16 3.96
CA VAL A 376 -12.38 12.12 5.21
C VAL A 376 -13.33 12.09 6.41
N ASP A 377 -14.37 12.93 6.43
CA ASP A 377 -15.36 12.96 7.51
C ASP A 377 -16.07 11.59 7.63
N TYR A 378 -16.41 10.94 6.51
CA TYR A 378 -16.97 9.57 6.49
C TYR A 378 -16.00 8.51 7.04
N ARG A 379 -14.74 8.48 6.57
CA ARG A 379 -13.71 7.54 7.08
C ARG A 379 -13.41 7.75 8.57
N GLY A 380 -13.39 9.01 8.98
CA GLY A 380 -13.26 9.40 10.38
C GLY A 380 -14.42 8.83 11.19
N ALA A 381 -15.67 9.00 10.75
CA ALA A 381 -16.84 8.49 11.45
C ALA A 381 -16.84 6.95 11.58
N LEU A 382 -16.37 6.21 10.58
CA LEU A 382 -16.26 4.74 10.65
C LEU A 382 -15.27 4.23 11.71
N SER A 383 -14.13 4.92 11.84
CA SER A 383 -12.99 4.46 12.64
C SER A 383 -12.90 5.15 14.02
N LYS A 384 -13.64 6.25 14.21
CA LYS A 384 -13.68 6.97 15.47
C LYS A 384 -14.36 6.15 16.55
N LYS A 385 -13.64 5.91 17.63
CA LYS A 385 -14.17 5.29 18.84
C LYS A 385 -15.08 6.27 19.57
N ASP A 386 -16.26 5.81 19.97
CA ASP A 386 -17.12 6.59 20.86
C ASP A 386 -16.45 6.69 22.25
N PRO A 387 -16.41 7.88 22.86
CA PRO A 387 -15.68 8.09 24.10
C PRO A 387 -16.29 7.38 25.32
N ARG A 388 -17.54 6.89 25.23
CA ARG A 388 -18.18 6.10 26.29
C ARG A 388 -18.13 4.61 26.03
N LEU A 389 -18.32 4.19 24.78
CA LEU A 389 -18.33 2.76 24.40
C LEU A 389 -16.93 2.20 24.09
N GLU A 390 -15.95 3.07 23.81
CA GLU A 390 -14.57 2.75 23.40
C GLU A 390 -14.44 1.88 22.13
N VAL A 391 -15.54 1.73 21.38
CA VAL A 391 -15.64 1.00 20.12
C VAL A 391 -16.06 1.95 19.00
N SER A 392 -15.62 1.62 17.79
CA SER A 392 -16.02 2.28 16.55
C SER A 392 -17.09 1.48 15.81
N VAL A 393 -17.71 2.09 14.80
CA VAL A 393 -18.66 1.40 13.91
C VAL A 393 -17.98 0.23 13.20
N LEU A 394 -16.73 0.41 12.76
CA LEU A 394 -15.94 -0.63 12.11
C LEU A 394 -15.64 -1.80 13.05
N ASP A 395 -15.37 -1.54 14.34
CA ASP A 395 -15.23 -2.58 15.35
C ASP A 395 -16.53 -3.39 15.49
N CYS A 396 -17.69 -2.72 15.52
CA CYS A 396 -18.99 -3.40 15.57
C CYS A 396 -19.24 -4.29 14.35
N LEU A 397 -19.00 -3.80 13.13
CA LEU A 397 -19.18 -4.59 11.91
C LEU A 397 -18.26 -5.82 11.88
N THR A 398 -17.02 -5.65 12.32
CA THR A 398 -16.00 -6.72 12.40
C THR A 398 -16.44 -7.81 13.38
N GLU A 399 -16.84 -7.44 14.60
CA GLU A 399 -17.26 -8.38 15.64
C GLU A 399 -18.59 -9.06 15.32
N LEU A 400 -19.56 -8.34 14.76
CA LEU A 400 -20.82 -8.94 14.30
C LEU A 400 -20.60 -9.98 13.20
N SER A 401 -19.65 -9.73 12.29
CA SER A 401 -19.29 -10.68 11.24
C SER A 401 -18.56 -11.90 11.82
N ARG A 402 -17.67 -11.70 12.80
CA ARG A 402 -17.03 -12.80 13.55
C ARG A 402 -18.05 -13.69 14.25
N LEU A 403 -19.06 -13.09 14.89
CA LEU A 403 -20.14 -13.84 15.54
C LEU A 403 -20.99 -14.63 14.53
N ALA A 404 -21.24 -14.08 13.34
CA ALA A 404 -21.97 -14.79 12.28
C ALA A 404 -21.21 -16.03 11.78
N LEU A 405 -19.87 -16.01 11.78
CA LEU A 405 -19.02 -17.12 11.34
C LEU A 405 -18.89 -18.28 12.35
N LEU A 406 -19.44 -18.16 13.56
CA LEU A 406 -19.43 -19.23 14.56
C LEU A 406 -20.20 -20.47 14.07
N PRO A 407 -19.81 -21.70 14.47
CA PRO A 407 -20.52 -22.92 14.09
C PRO A 407 -22.00 -22.93 14.50
N ALA A 408 -22.32 -22.28 15.62
CA ALA A 408 -23.67 -21.99 16.09
C ALA A 408 -23.82 -20.48 16.22
N SER A 409 -24.20 -19.81 15.13
CA SER A 409 -24.34 -18.36 15.10
C SER A 409 -25.46 -17.90 16.04
N PRO A 410 -25.22 -16.88 16.89
CA PRO A 410 -26.27 -16.31 17.72
C PRO A 410 -27.38 -15.70 16.85
N ALA A 411 -28.63 -15.77 17.32
CA ALA A 411 -29.81 -15.39 16.53
C ALA A 411 -30.72 -14.38 17.25
N THR A 412 -30.29 -13.83 18.40
CA THR A 412 -31.12 -12.90 19.16
C THR A 412 -31.51 -11.67 18.36
N THR A 413 -32.76 -11.26 18.53
CA THR A 413 -33.31 -10.02 17.97
C THR A 413 -33.39 -8.91 19.01
N ALA A 414 -33.04 -9.19 20.26
CA ALA A 414 -33.15 -8.24 21.36
C ALA A 414 -32.30 -6.98 21.11
N ARG A 415 -32.86 -5.83 21.49
CA ARG A 415 -32.18 -4.53 21.48
C ARG A 415 -32.07 -4.00 22.89
N LEU A 416 -30.86 -3.61 23.26
CA LEU A 416 -30.51 -3.08 24.57
C LEU A 416 -30.52 -1.55 24.52
N SER A 417 -30.87 -0.93 25.65
CA SER A 417 -30.81 0.52 25.77
C SER A 417 -29.35 1.00 25.72
N ARG A 418 -29.11 2.24 25.27
CA ARG A 418 -27.76 2.83 25.30
C ARG A 418 -27.14 2.80 26.70
N ARG A 419 -27.95 3.00 27.74
CA ARG A 419 -27.51 2.93 29.14
C ARG A 419 -27.02 1.53 29.53
N SER A 420 -27.72 0.49 29.09
CA SER A 420 -27.33 -0.92 29.28
C SER A 420 -26.00 -1.22 28.60
N VAL A 421 -25.85 -0.80 27.33
CA VAL A 421 -24.62 -0.98 26.55
C VAL A 421 -23.43 -0.27 27.22
N GLU A 422 -23.61 1.00 27.64
CA GLU A 422 -22.61 1.80 28.36
C GLU A 422 -22.21 1.17 29.71
N ALA A 423 -23.18 0.63 30.46
CA ALA A 423 -22.93 0.01 31.77
C ALA A 423 -22.08 -1.27 31.70
N MET A 424 -22.01 -1.90 30.53
CA MET A 424 -21.31 -3.18 30.35
C MET A 424 -19.91 -3.08 29.74
N VAL A 425 -19.45 -1.89 29.33
CA VAL A 425 -18.16 -1.71 28.61
C VAL A 425 -17.01 -2.45 29.30
N ASP A 426 -16.81 -2.24 30.61
CA ASP A 426 -15.75 -2.85 31.41
C ASP A 426 -16.13 -4.22 32.03
N GLY A 427 -17.39 -4.62 31.94
CA GLY A 427 -17.98 -5.72 32.72
C GLY A 427 -18.61 -6.85 31.90
N ARG A 428 -18.59 -6.78 30.56
CA ARG A 428 -19.28 -7.74 29.67
C ARG A 428 -19.02 -9.21 29.97
N SER A 429 -17.75 -9.60 30.15
CA SER A 429 -17.40 -11.00 30.44
C SER A 429 -18.03 -11.50 31.74
N ARG A 430 -18.08 -10.66 32.77
CA ARG A 430 -18.72 -10.98 34.05
C ARG A 430 -20.25 -11.09 33.91
N VAL A 431 -20.85 -10.24 33.07
CA VAL A 431 -22.28 -10.32 32.76
C VAL A 431 -22.59 -11.60 31.98
N ALA A 432 -21.75 -11.97 31.00
CA ALA A 432 -21.87 -13.23 30.27
C ALA A 432 -21.78 -14.44 31.21
N GLU A 433 -20.81 -14.47 32.13
CA GLU A 433 -20.70 -15.50 33.18
C GLU A 433 -21.95 -15.57 34.05
N THR A 434 -22.49 -14.42 34.46
CA THR A 434 -23.73 -14.33 35.25
C THR A 434 -24.91 -14.94 34.50
N MET A 435 -25.04 -14.65 33.20
CA MET A 435 -26.09 -15.22 32.34
C MET A 435 -25.90 -16.73 32.08
N VAL A 436 -24.66 -17.20 31.88
CA VAL A 436 -24.35 -18.63 31.74
C VAL A 436 -24.67 -19.38 33.04
N ASN A 437 -24.36 -18.79 34.19
CA ASN A 437 -24.74 -19.36 35.49
C ASN A 437 -26.26 -19.44 35.64
N ALA A 438 -27.01 -18.41 35.24
CA ALA A 438 -28.47 -18.46 35.22
C ALA A 438 -29.00 -19.57 34.28
N ALA A 439 -28.38 -19.74 33.10
CA ALA A 439 -28.71 -20.79 32.15
C ALA A 439 -28.45 -22.21 32.70
N ASN A 440 -27.31 -22.40 33.38
CA ASN A 440 -26.95 -23.67 34.05
C ASN A 440 -27.96 -24.06 35.12
N LEU A 441 -28.54 -23.06 35.81
CA LEU A 441 -29.61 -23.27 36.78
C LEU A 441 -30.99 -23.49 36.13
N GLY A 442 -31.07 -23.51 34.80
CA GLY A 442 -32.28 -23.83 34.04
C GLY A 442 -33.15 -22.64 33.68
N GLU A 443 -32.66 -21.38 33.80
CA GLU A 443 -33.46 -20.18 33.53
C GLU A 443 -34.04 -20.12 32.11
N PHE A 444 -33.27 -20.53 31.10
CA PHE A 444 -33.69 -20.49 29.70
C PHE A 444 -34.23 -21.83 29.19
N ARG A 445 -34.42 -22.84 30.04
CA ARG A 445 -34.99 -24.15 29.62
C ARG A 445 -36.51 -24.12 29.48
N TYR A 446 -37.16 -23.11 30.03
CA TYR A 446 -38.61 -22.98 30.08
C TYR A 446 -38.99 -21.55 29.70
N GLY A 447 -40.01 -21.39 28.86
CA GLY A 447 -40.58 -20.13 28.44
C GLY A 447 -41.99 -19.87 28.99
N PRO A 448 -42.60 -18.73 28.62
CA PRO A 448 -43.97 -18.38 28.99
C PRO A 448 -44.97 -19.37 28.36
N GLY A 449 -45.35 -20.42 29.11
CA GLY A 449 -46.29 -21.45 28.67
C GLY A 449 -45.85 -22.89 28.98
N ASP A 450 -44.55 -23.12 29.24
CA ASP A 450 -44.01 -24.48 29.46
C ASP A 450 -44.23 -25.01 30.88
N SER A 451 -44.41 -24.11 31.85
CA SER A 451 -44.71 -24.47 33.24
C SER A 451 -45.65 -23.45 33.89
N PRO A 452 -46.66 -23.88 34.64
CA PRO A 452 -47.50 -23.00 35.45
C PRO A 452 -46.71 -22.26 36.55
N TRP A 453 -45.52 -22.76 36.90
CA TRP A 453 -44.60 -22.14 37.86
C TRP A 453 -43.67 -21.10 37.23
N TYR A 454 -43.70 -20.94 35.90
CA TYR A 454 -42.88 -19.96 35.19
C TYR A 454 -43.25 -18.53 35.61
N GLY A 455 -42.26 -17.74 36.02
CA GLY A 455 -42.47 -16.37 36.50
C GLY A 455 -42.99 -16.24 37.93
N SER A 456 -43.10 -17.34 38.69
CA SER A 456 -43.52 -17.30 40.10
C SER A 456 -42.46 -16.63 40.99
N GLN A 457 -42.93 -15.90 42.01
CA GLN A 457 -42.07 -15.13 42.92
C GLN A 457 -42.23 -15.64 44.35
N PHE A 458 -41.15 -16.13 44.94
CA PHE A 458 -41.11 -16.60 46.33
C PHE A 458 -40.19 -15.70 47.15
N THR A 459 -40.72 -15.11 48.22
CA THR A 459 -39.97 -14.21 49.10
C THR A 459 -39.14 -14.94 50.17
N GLU A 460 -39.36 -16.24 50.39
CA GLU A 460 -38.72 -17.04 51.44
C GLU A 460 -38.22 -18.40 50.92
N THR A 461 -37.10 -18.88 51.47
CA THR A 461 -36.33 -20.06 51.01
C THR A 461 -37.10 -21.40 51.07
N LEU A 462 -38.13 -21.49 51.92
CA LEU A 462 -38.99 -22.69 52.04
C LEU A 462 -40.33 -22.57 51.27
N GLY A 463 -40.61 -21.40 50.67
CA GLY A 463 -41.92 -21.09 50.10
C GLY A 463 -42.30 -21.86 48.83
N ALA A 464 -41.33 -22.26 48.00
CA ALA A 464 -41.58 -22.97 46.74
C ALA A 464 -42.00 -24.43 46.97
N GLY A 465 -41.30 -25.13 47.88
CA GLY A 465 -41.65 -26.49 48.28
C GLY A 465 -42.99 -26.54 49.00
N ASP A 466 -43.25 -25.57 49.90
CA ASP A 466 -44.51 -25.47 50.62
C ASP A 466 -45.70 -25.14 49.70
N ALA A 467 -45.53 -24.23 48.73
CA ALA A 467 -46.56 -23.92 47.75
C ALA A 467 -46.85 -25.10 46.82
N HIS A 468 -45.81 -25.82 46.38
CA HIS A 468 -45.99 -27.02 45.56
C HIS A 468 -46.69 -28.14 46.34
N GLN A 469 -46.32 -28.34 47.61
CA GLN A 469 -47.01 -29.28 48.49
C GLN A 469 -48.45 -28.85 48.78
N LEU A 470 -48.71 -27.54 48.88
CA LEU A 470 -50.05 -26.98 49.04
C LEU A 470 -50.92 -27.25 47.79
N ALA A 471 -50.37 -27.07 46.58
CA ALA A 471 -51.04 -27.42 45.33
C ALA A 471 -51.35 -28.93 45.26
N LYS A 472 -50.40 -29.80 45.65
CA LYS A 472 -50.62 -31.26 45.77
C LYS A 472 -51.74 -31.59 46.75
N ASN A 473 -51.77 -30.96 47.91
CA ASN A 473 -52.80 -31.18 48.93
C ASN A 473 -54.19 -30.73 48.45
N LEU A 474 -54.27 -29.56 47.82
CA LEU A 474 -55.50 -29.04 47.24
C LEU A 474 -56.04 -29.93 46.12
N HIS A 475 -55.18 -30.32 45.17
CA HIS A 475 -55.58 -31.17 44.04
C HIS A 475 -56.00 -32.58 44.48
N HIS A 476 -55.21 -33.26 45.32
CA HIS A 476 -55.46 -34.66 45.66
C HIS A 476 -56.46 -34.87 46.81
N ARG A 477 -56.65 -33.88 47.69
CA ARG A 477 -57.42 -34.08 48.93
C ARG A 477 -58.47 -33.02 49.17
N ASP A 478 -58.08 -31.76 49.28
CA ASP A 478 -58.92 -30.75 49.93
C ASP A 478 -60.00 -30.19 48.99
N LEU A 479 -59.69 -29.93 47.73
CA LEU A 479 -60.68 -29.51 46.73
C LEU A 479 -61.66 -30.63 46.36
N PRO A 480 -61.25 -31.89 46.08
CA PRO A 480 -62.19 -32.98 45.81
C PRO A 480 -63.19 -33.21 46.96
N ARG A 481 -62.71 -33.17 48.21
CA ARG A 481 -63.56 -33.30 49.41
C ARG A 481 -64.57 -32.16 49.53
N LEU A 482 -64.14 -30.92 49.25
CA LEU A 482 -65.04 -29.78 49.23
C LEU A 482 -66.12 -29.94 48.15
N LEU A 483 -65.74 -30.29 46.93
CA LEU A 483 -66.67 -30.43 45.81
C LEU A 483 -67.69 -31.56 46.05
N GLU A 484 -67.27 -32.70 46.59
CA GLU A 484 -68.18 -33.79 46.97
C GLU A 484 -69.24 -33.30 47.98
N ARG A 485 -68.79 -32.69 49.08
CA ARG A 485 -69.69 -32.19 50.14
C ARG A 485 -70.56 -31.02 49.69
N ALA A 486 -70.00 -30.10 48.90
CA ALA A 486 -70.73 -28.97 48.35
C ALA A 486 -71.80 -29.43 47.36
N ASN A 487 -71.50 -30.41 46.51
CA ASN A 487 -72.49 -30.97 45.59
C ASN A 487 -73.61 -31.71 46.34
N ASP A 488 -73.32 -32.40 47.44
CA ASP A 488 -74.35 -33.00 48.30
C ASP A 488 -75.26 -31.94 48.94
N VAL A 489 -74.67 -30.87 49.47
CA VAL A 489 -75.42 -29.78 50.13
C VAL A 489 -76.23 -28.96 49.12
N ILE A 490 -75.66 -28.60 47.98
CA ILE A 490 -76.36 -27.80 46.96
C ILE A 490 -77.33 -28.68 46.16
N GLY A 491 -76.96 -29.93 45.86
CA GLY A 491 -77.81 -30.89 45.14
C GLY A 491 -79.03 -31.35 45.92
N SER A 492 -79.01 -31.25 47.25
CA SER A 492 -80.19 -31.41 48.11
C SER A 492 -81.10 -30.16 48.17
N THR A 493 -80.74 -29.10 47.44
CA THR A 493 -81.58 -27.92 47.23
C THR A 493 -82.05 -27.82 45.77
N ARG A 494 -82.86 -26.81 45.46
CA ARG A 494 -83.30 -26.49 44.10
C ARG A 494 -82.45 -25.41 43.41
N MET A 495 -81.28 -25.08 43.97
CA MET A 495 -80.34 -24.16 43.34
C MET A 495 -79.70 -24.79 42.09
N ARG A 496 -79.34 -23.95 41.12
CA ARG A 496 -78.45 -24.39 40.04
C ARG A 496 -77.07 -24.77 40.63
N PRO A 497 -76.30 -25.65 39.97
CA PRO A 497 -74.91 -25.89 40.35
C PRO A 497 -74.09 -24.59 40.42
N PHE A 498 -73.10 -24.55 41.31
CA PHE A 498 -72.15 -23.44 41.42
C PHE A 498 -71.05 -23.58 40.34
N GLU A 499 -70.56 -22.46 39.83
CA GLU A 499 -69.57 -22.43 38.74
C GLU A 499 -68.14 -22.15 39.25
N SER A 500 -67.99 -21.51 40.41
CA SER A 500 -66.69 -21.18 41.04
C SER A 500 -66.72 -21.37 42.57
N ILE A 501 -65.54 -21.35 43.20
CA ILE A 501 -65.41 -21.43 44.66
C ILE A 501 -65.90 -20.14 45.33
N ALA A 502 -65.72 -18.99 44.68
CA ALA A 502 -66.31 -17.73 45.11
C ALA A 502 -67.85 -17.79 45.14
N GLU A 503 -68.48 -18.35 44.09
CA GLU A 503 -69.93 -18.52 44.02
C GLU A 503 -70.45 -19.49 45.10
N LEU A 504 -69.72 -20.57 45.37
CA LEU A 504 -70.06 -21.51 46.45
C LEU A 504 -70.15 -20.80 47.82
N SER A 505 -69.29 -19.81 48.07
CA SER A 505 -69.37 -19.00 49.31
C SER A 505 -70.70 -18.25 49.43
N VAL A 506 -71.19 -17.69 48.32
CA VAL A 506 -72.47 -16.98 48.27
C VAL A 506 -73.61 -17.95 48.60
N TYR A 507 -73.56 -19.16 48.06
CA TYR A 507 -74.60 -20.18 48.31
C TYR A 507 -74.62 -20.63 49.77
N LEU A 508 -73.45 -20.97 50.33
CA LEU A 508 -73.34 -21.43 51.72
C LEU A 508 -73.73 -20.34 52.72
N ARG A 509 -73.38 -19.08 52.45
CA ARG A 509 -73.80 -17.94 53.27
C ARG A 509 -75.31 -17.74 53.20
N LEU A 510 -75.87 -17.75 51.99
CA LEU A 510 -77.31 -17.61 51.79
C LEU A 510 -78.10 -18.72 52.50
N LEU A 511 -77.67 -19.97 52.37
CA LEU A 511 -78.29 -21.12 53.04
C LEU A 511 -78.22 -21.03 54.56
N THR A 512 -77.09 -20.55 55.09
CA THR A 512 -76.91 -20.29 56.53
C THR A 512 -77.86 -19.19 57.02
N GLU A 513 -77.92 -18.07 56.30
CA GLU A 513 -78.79 -16.95 56.64
C GLU A 513 -80.28 -17.30 56.56
N ILE A 514 -80.66 -18.11 55.56
CA ILE A 514 -82.01 -18.65 55.41
C ILE A 514 -82.35 -19.61 56.53
N ARG A 515 -81.43 -20.50 56.95
CA ARG A 515 -81.62 -21.36 58.12
C ARG A 515 -81.90 -20.54 59.37
N ASP A 516 -81.06 -19.56 59.67
CA ASP A 516 -81.19 -18.69 60.84
C ASP A 516 -82.51 -17.88 60.82
N THR A 517 -83.03 -17.64 59.62
CA THR A 517 -84.32 -16.98 59.38
C THR A 517 -85.48 -17.95 59.60
N LEU A 518 -85.41 -19.17 59.05
CA LEU A 518 -86.43 -20.21 59.19
C LEU A 518 -86.50 -20.82 60.59
N ASP A 519 -85.47 -20.60 61.42
CA ASP A 519 -85.52 -20.85 62.87
C ASP A 519 -86.46 -19.89 63.60
N LYS A 520 -86.65 -18.68 63.06
CA LYS A 520 -87.45 -17.60 63.69
C LYS A 520 -88.79 -17.37 62.99
N PHE A 521 -88.87 -17.66 61.69
CA PHE A 521 -90.05 -17.46 60.85
C PHE A 521 -90.54 -18.78 60.23
N LEU A 522 -91.82 -18.82 59.89
CA LEU A 522 -92.41 -19.92 59.12
C LEU A 522 -91.96 -19.83 57.65
N PRO A 523 -91.77 -20.97 56.94
CA PRO A 523 -91.32 -21.00 55.54
C PRO A 523 -92.13 -20.13 54.57
N VAL A 524 -93.43 -19.97 54.84
CA VAL A 524 -94.37 -19.14 54.07
C VAL A 524 -93.91 -17.68 53.92
N VAL A 525 -92.99 -17.20 54.76
CA VAL A 525 -92.43 -15.84 54.67
C VAL A 525 -91.67 -15.60 53.36
N PHE A 526 -91.24 -16.66 52.67
CA PHE A 526 -90.57 -16.58 51.38
C PHE A 526 -91.51 -16.70 50.16
N ASP A 527 -92.76 -17.13 50.35
CA ASP A 527 -93.72 -17.43 49.25
C ASP A 527 -94.25 -16.17 48.56
N ARG A 528 -94.44 -15.06 49.30
CA ARG A 528 -95.06 -13.81 48.79
C ARG A 528 -94.20 -12.59 49.08
N SER A 529 -94.35 -11.52 48.29
CA SER A 529 -93.59 -10.26 48.50
C SER A 529 -93.76 -9.75 49.93
N VAL A 530 -92.66 -9.68 50.68
CA VAL A 530 -92.64 -9.07 52.02
C VAL A 530 -92.43 -7.55 51.95
N ALA A 531 -92.31 -6.96 50.76
CA ALA A 531 -92.08 -5.51 50.59
C ALA A 531 -93.16 -4.66 51.27
N GLU A 532 -94.43 -5.09 51.19
CA GLU A 532 -95.54 -4.43 51.89
C GLU A 532 -95.44 -4.61 53.42
N LEU A 533 -94.88 -5.73 53.90
CA LEU A 533 -94.66 -5.99 55.32
C LEU A 533 -93.48 -5.16 55.87
N VAL A 534 -92.42 -5.01 55.08
CA VAL A 534 -91.28 -4.12 55.37
C VAL A 534 -91.78 -2.67 55.46
N ALA A 535 -92.52 -2.19 54.47
CA ALA A 535 -93.10 -0.84 54.47
C ALA A 535 -94.10 -0.63 55.62
N ALA A 536 -94.84 -1.67 56.03
CA ALA A 536 -95.76 -1.58 57.16
C ALA A 536 -95.06 -1.54 58.52
N THR A 537 -93.88 -2.16 58.63
CA THR A 537 -93.07 -2.22 59.87
C THR A 537 -92.11 -1.05 60.03
N ALA A 538 -91.81 -0.33 58.95
CA ALA A 538 -90.98 0.87 58.93
C ALA A 538 -91.53 2.03 59.80
N PRO A 539 -90.67 2.99 60.22
CA PRO A 539 -91.10 4.24 60.81
C PRO A 539 -92.13 4.97 59.93
N LYS A 540 -93.10 5.66 60.52
CA LYS A 540 -94.25 6.25 59.78
C LYS A 540 -93.85 7.21 58.64
N ARG A 541 -92.63 7.75 58.71
CA ARG A 541 -92.05 8.69 57.75
C ARG A 541 -91.63 8.04 56.42
N GLU A 542 -91.34 6.75 56.40
CA GLU A 542 -90.82 6.01 55.24
C GLU A 542 -91.90 5.39 54.34
N ALA A 543 -93.17 5.42 54.78
CA ALA A 543 -94.32 4.96 53.98
C ALA A 543 -95.56 5.83 54.25
N PRO A 544 -95.61 7.07 53.72
CA PRO A 544 -96.69 8.02 54.00
C PRO A 544 -98.04 7.63 53.40
N ASP A 545 -98.05 6.90 52.27
CA ASP A 545 -99.26 6.57 51.51
C ASP A 545 -100.06 5.38 52.08
N MET A 546 -99.57 4.75 53.17
CA MET A 546 -100.19 3.56 53.75
C MET A 546 -101.24 3.91 54.82
N SER A 547 -102.51 3.52 54.59
CA SER A 547 -103.58 3.75 55.56
C SER A 547 -103.33 3.04 56.91
N SER A 548 -103.77 3.65 58.01
CA SER A 548 -103.57 3.12 59.37
C SER A 548 -104.22 1.75 59.58
N ALA A 549 -105.34 1.49 58.89
CA ALA A 549 -106.02 0.19 58.88
C ALA A 549 -105.20 -0.88 58.15
N ASN A 550 -104.66 -0.57 56.96
CA ASN A 550 -103.79 -1.51 56.22
C ASN A 550 -102.48 -1.77 56.97
N ARG A 551 -101.85 -0.75 57.57
CA ARG A 551 -100.62 -0.93 58.34
C ARG A 551 -100.80 -1.85 59.55
N ARG A 552 -101.92 -1.74 60.28
CA ARG A 552 -102.24 -2.67 61.39
C ARG A 552 -102.47 -4.10 60.89
N ARG A 553 -103.19 -4.27 59.77
CA ARG A 553 -103.43 -5.58 59.14
C ARG A 553 -102.11 -6.27 58.73
N LEU A 554 -101.24 -5.54 58.03
CA LEU A 554 -99.95 -6.05 57.55
C LEU A 554 -98.95 -6.30 58.69
N LYS A 555 -98.92 -5.46 59.75
CA LYS A 555 -98.13 -5.75 60.96
C LYS A 555 -98.60 -7.01 61.69
N LYS A 556 -99.91 -7.29 61.69
CA LYS A 556 -100.46 -8.52 62.25
C LYS A 556 -100.03 -9.73 61.41
N LEU A 557 -100.15 -9.65 60.09
CA LEU A 557 -99.70 -10.68 59.15
C LEU A 557 -98.18 -10.96 59.28
N ALA A 558 -97.36 -9.91 59.43
CA ALA A 558 -95.92 -10.07 59.66
C ALA A 558 -95.58 -10.83 60.95
N ARG A 559 -96.41 -10.69 62.01
CA ARG A 559 -96.25 -11.45 63.25
C ARG A 559 -96.75 -12.89 63.14
N GLU A 560 -97.75 -13.14 62.29
CA GLU A 560 -98.24 -14.50 61.99
C GLU A 560 -97.19 -15.34 61.26
N TYR A 561 -96.25 -14.71 60.56
CA TYR A 561 -95.10 -15.38 59.94
C TYR A 561 -93.98 -15.70 60.92
N VAL A 562 -94.01 -15.21 62.17
CA VAL A 562 -93.02 -15.56 63.20
C VAL A 562 -93.42 -16.89 63.84
N ARG A 563 -92.46 -17.76 64.14
CA ARG A 563 -92.74 -19.05 64.79
C ARG A 563 -93.32 -18.85 66.20
N PRO A 564 -94.25 -19.71 66.64
CA PRO A 564 -94.78 -19.66 68.00
C PRO A 564 -93.66 -19.77 69.05
N GLY A 565 -93.63 -18.84 70.01
CA GLY A 565 -92.65 -18.82 71.10
C GLY A 565 -91.35 -18.04 70.83
N VAL A 566 -91.15 -17.52 69.61
CA VAL A 566 -89.96 -16.72 69.25
C VAL A 566 -90.28 -15.22 69.32
N HIS A 567 -89.47 -14.46 70.07
CA HIS A 567 -89.57 -12.99 70.10
C HIS A 567 -88.54 -12.35 69.19
N ILE A 568 -88.98 -11.47 68.29
CA ILE A 568 -88.10 -10.71 67.38
C ILE A 568 -88.07 -9.27 67.85
N ALA A 569 -86.91 -8.83 68.37
CA ALA A 569 -86.71 -7.49 68.90
C ALA A 569 -86.93 -6.40 67.84
N ASP A 570 -86.47 -6.64 66.61
CA ASP A 570 -86.65 -5.75 65.48
C ASP A 570 -87.21 -6.53 64.26
N LEU A 571 -88.53 -6.53 64.16
CA LEU A 571 -89.25 -7.20 63.09
C LEU A 571 -89.01 -6.53 61.73
N HIS A 572 -88.73 -5.22 61.72
CA HIS A 572 -88.51 -4.48 60.47
C HIS A 572 -87.19 -4.89 59.83
N SER A 573 -86.10 -4.84 60.59
CA SER A 573 -84.78 -5.26 60.12
C SER A 573 -84.75 -6.75 59.73
N ALA A 574 -85.49 -7.61 60.44
CA ALA A 574 -85.60 -9.02 60.09
C ALA A 574 -86.30 -9.23 58.73
N LEU A 575 -87.40 -8.51 58.46
CA LEU A 575 -88.10 -8.57 57.18
C LEU A 575 -87.29 -7.98 56.02
N GLN A 576 -86.47 -6.95 56.26
CA GLN A 576 -85.52 -6.42 55.27
C GLN A 576 -84.48 -7.48 54.88
N ARG A 577 -83.91 -8.20 55.86
CA ARG A 577 -82.99 -9.31 55.60
C ARG A 577 -83.65 -10.44 54.81
N ILE A 578 -84.89 -10.81 55.15
CA ILE A 578 -85.68 -11.79 54.39
C ILE A 578 -85.89 -11.34 52.94
N GLN A 579 -86.19 -10.06 52.73
CA GLN A 579 -86.33 -9.49 51.39
C GLN A 579 -85.02 -9.57 50.59
N GLN A 580 -83.88 -9.27 51.21
CA GLN A 580 -82.55 -9.39 50.59
C GLN A 580 -82.20 -10.85 50.29
N GLN A 581 -82.36 -11.76 51.26
CA GLN A 581 -82.14 -13.20 51.07
C GLN A 581 -82.98 -13.74 49.91
N ARG A 582 -84.24 -13.30 49.79
CA ARG A 582 -85.10 -13.73 48.69
C ARG A 582 -84.66 -13.20 47.34
N LEU A 583 -84.20 -11.95 47.25
CA LEU A 583 -83.64 -11.40 46.03
C LEU A 583 -82.41 -12.20 45.57
N VAL A 584 -81.55 -12.61 46.51
CA VAL A 584 -80.38 -13.43 46.21
C VAL A 584 -80.79 -14.86 45.85
N TRP A 585 -81.69 -15.49 46.62
CA TRP A 585 -82.23 -16.83 46.34
C TRP A 585 -82.84 -16.92 44.93
N GLN A 586 -83.69 -15.96 44.54
CA GLN A 586 -84.32 -15.92 43.22
C GLN A 586 -83.36 -15.78 42.05
N ARG A 587 -82.10 -15.36 42.27
CA ARG A 587 -81.08 -15.35 41.21
C ARG A 587 -80.57 -16.74 40.86
N TYR A 588 -80.70 -17.70 41.77
CA TYR A 588 -80.05 -19.03 41.67
C TYR A 588 -81.04 -20.20 41.62
N VAL A 589 -82.35 -19.95 41.75
CA VAL A 589 -83.43 -20.95 41.60
C VAL A 589 -84.48 -20.54 40.58
N ALA A 590 -85.28 -21.50 40.10
CA ALA A 590 -86.46 -21.20 39.29
C ALA A 590 -87.51 -20.36 40.07
N ALA A 591 -88.15 -19.42 39.37
CA ALA A 591 -89.08 -18.46 39.98
C ALA A 591 -90.23 -19.16 40.76
N GLY A 592 -90.43 -18.74 42.00
CA GLY A 592 -91.49 -19.26 42.87
C GLY A 592 -91.11 -20.47 43.73
N THR A 593 -89.85 -20.93 43.68
CA THR A 593 -89.37 -22.04 44.51
C THR A 593 -89.03 -21.57 45.94
N PRO A 594 -89.65 -22.13 46.99
CA PRO A 594 -89.33 -21.78 48.37
C PRO A 594 -87.95 -22.35 48.79
N PRO A 595 -87.27 -21.73 49.76
CA PRO A 595 -85.99 -22.22 50.24
C PRO A 595 -86.11 -23.46 51.13
N GLU A 596 -85.24 -24.43 50.87
CA GLU A 596 -85.05 -25.63 51.69
C GLU A 596 -83.72 -25.54 52.43
N VAL A 597 -83.68 -26.03 53.68
CA VAL A 597 -82.47 -26.00 54.52
C VAL A 597 -81.84 -27.39 54.51
N PRO A 598 -80.74 -27.60 53.77
CA PRO A 598 -80.02 -28.86 53.79
C PRO A 598 -79.22 -29.04 55.09
N THR A 599 -78.93 -30.29 55.44
CA THR A 599 -78.03 -30.64 56.55
C THR A 599 -76.57 -30.63 56.08
N GLY A 600 -75.62 -30.29 56.95
CA GLY A 600 -74.19 -30.29 56.60
C GLY A 600 -73.63 -28.96 56.07
N ILE A 601 -74.41 -27.88 56.11
CA ILE A 601 -73.97 -26.52 55.69
C ILE A 601 -72.74 -26.06 56.50
N ALA A 602 -72.74 -26.28 57.82
CA ALA A 602 -71.66 -25.82 58.70
C ALA A 602 -70.32 -26.51 58.37
N ASP A 603 -70.32 -27.83 58.19
CA ASP A 603 -69.11 -28.59 57.88
C ASP A 603 -68.56 -28.22 56.48
N THR A 604 -69.46 -28.01 55.51
CA THR A 604 -69.10 -27.58 54.14
C THR A 604 -68.56 -26.15 54.13
N HIS A 605 -69.10 -25.25 54.96
CA HIS A 605 -68.60 -23.88 55.10
C HIS A 605 -67.19 -23.83 55.71
N VAL A 606 -66.87 -24.70 56.67
CA VAL A 606 -65.52 -24.80 57.24
C VAL A 606 -64.53 -25.29 56.19
N LEU A 607 -64.88 -26.34 55.45
CA LEU A 607 -64.04 -26.84 54.35
C LEU A 607 -63.85 -25.79 53.24
N HIS A 608 -64.91 -25.05 52.89
CA HIS A 608 -64.85 -23.96 51.91
C HIS A 608 -63.88 -22.86 52.36
N GLN A 609 -63.97 -22.45 53.62
CA GLN A 609 -63.10 -21.41 54.17
C GLN A 609 -61.63 -21.85 54.14
N GLN A 610 -61.35 -23.11 54.48
CA GLN A 610 -60.00 -23.66 54.43
C GLN A 610 -59.45 -23.71 53.00
N VAL A 611 -60.21 -24.26 52.05
CA VAL A 611 -59.79 -24.36 50.63
C VAL A 611 -59.61 -22.97 50.02
N SER A 612 -60.50 -22.01 50.31
CA SER A 612 -60.37 -20.64 49.79
C SER A 612 -59.11 -19.95 50.31
N GLN A 613 -58.78 -20.12 51.60
CA GLN A 613 -57.54 -19.58 52.17
C GLN A 613 -56.29 -20.21 51.55
N ASP A 614 -56.31 -21.53 51.32
CA ASP A 614 -55.18 -22.23 50.71
C ASP A 614 -55.02 -21.86 49.22
N LEU A 615 -56.11 -21.59 48.49
CA LEU A 615 -56.07 -21.04 47.13
C LEU A 615 -55.52 -19.61 47.09
N GLU A 616 -55.96 -18.72 47.98
CA GLU A 616 -55.43 -17.35 48.10
C GLU A 616 -53.93 -17.33 48.47
N ARG A 617 -53.46 -18.35 49.21
CA ARG A 617 -52.03 -18.52 49.52
C ARG A 617 -51.22 -18.93 48.28
N LEU A 618 -51.82 -19.65 47.34
CA LEU A 618 -51.23 -20.00 46.04
C LEU A 618 -51.27 -18.84 45.05
N ASP A 619 -52.26 -17.96 45.12
CA ASP A 619 -52.35 -16.78 44.25
C ASP A 619 -51.13 -15.85 44.39
N ARG A 620 -50.61 -15.69 45.63
CA ARG A 620 -49.46 -14.81 45.92
C ARG A 620 -48.19 -15.18 45.15
N PRO A 621 -47.63 -16.41 45.24
CA PRO A 621 -46.44 -16.78 44.49
C PRO A 621 -46.68 -16.82 42.98
N LEU A 622 -47.93 -17.02 42.53
CA LEU A 622 -48.30 -16.99 41.10
C LEU A 622 -48.54 -15.57 40.57
N GLY A 623 -48.50 -14.54 41.42
CA GLY A 623 -48.76 -13.15 41.03
C GLY A 623 -50.20 -12.87 40.59
N LEU A 624 -51.14 -13.73 40.97
CA LEU A 624 -52.56 -13.59 40.65
C LEU A 624 -53.23 -12.63 41.64
N SER A 625 -54.08 -11.72 41.16
CA SER A 625 -54.80 -10.78 42.01
C SER A 625 -56.14 -10.35 41.40
N GLY A 626 -57.14 -10.11 42.25
CA GLY A 626 -58.46 -9.66 41.80
C GLY A 626 -59.19 -10.73 40.98
N ASP A 627 -59.69 -10.33 39.81
CA ASP A 627 -60.53 -11.17 38.92
C ASP A 627 -59.79 -12.38 38.30
N ASP A 628 -58.45 -12.43 38.40
CA ASP A 628 -57.61 -13.54 37.91
C ASP A 628 -57.30 -14.60 39.00
N GLY A 629 -57.86 -14.44 40.21
CA GLY A 629 -57.59 -15.32 41.35
C GLY A 629 -58.17 -16.73 41.18
N LEU A 630 -57.51 -17.73 41.79
CA LEU A 630 -57.91 -19.14 41.68
C LEU A 630 -59.32 -19.45 42.23
N THR A 631 -59.88 -18.59 43.08
CA THR A 631 -61.24 -18.74 43.61
C THR A 631 -62.33 -18.27 42.65
N GLU A 632 -61.99 -17.40 41.71
CA GLU A 632 -62.93 -16.75 40.76
C GLU A 632 -63.10 -17.54 39.47
N ILE A 633 -62.07 -18.29 39.05
CA ILE A 633 -62.12 -19.14 37.85
C ILE A 633 -63.08 -20.32 38.00
N GLY A 634 -63.51 -20.89 36.87
CA GLY A 634 -64.45 -22.01 36.84
C GLY A 634 -63.89 -23.28 37.50
N VAL A 635 -64.73 -24.07 38.17
CA VAL A 635 -64.30 -25.28 38.92
C VAL A 635 -63.47 -26.26 38.05
N VAL A 636 -63.84 -26.43 36.78
CA VAL A 636 -63.11 -27.33 35.86
C VAL A 636 -61.72 -26.78 35.51
N GLU A 637 -61.63 -25.47 35.27
CA GLU A 637 -60.36 -24.80 34.99
C GLU A 637 -59.45 -24.79 36.23
N LEU A 638 -60.02 -24.58 37.41
CA LEU A 638 -59.33 -24.68 38.69
C LEU A 638 -58.72 -26.07 38.89
N GLN A 639 -59.47 -27.13 38.59
CA GLN A 639 -58.97 -28.51 38.68
C GLN A 639 -57.79 -28.75 37.75
N GLN A 640 -57.87 -28.32 36.49
CA GLN A 640 -56.78 -28.46 35.51
C GLN A 640 -55.54 -27.66 35.91
N ARG A 641 -55.74 -26.44 36.42
CA ARG A 641 -54.64 -25.56 36.84
C ARG A 641 -53.93 -26.10 38.08
N LEU A 642 -54.68 -26.62 39.05
CA LEU A 642 -54.12 -27.28 40.23
C LEU A 642 -53.44 -28.61 39.90
N GLU A 643 -53.95 -29.37 38.93
CA GLU A 643 -53.28 -30.57 38.42
C GLU A 643 -51.91 -30.23 37.81
N ALA A 644 -51.86 -29.19 36.97
CA ALA A 644 -50.62 -28.72 36.38
C ALA A 644 -49.63 -28.15 37.42
N LEU A 645 -50.13 -27.48 38.47
CA LEU A 645 -49.31 -26.98 39.58
C LEU A 645 -48.79 -28.11 40.50
N ALA A 646 -49.56 -29.20 40.65
CA ALA A 646 -49.22 -30.35 41.48
C ALA A 646 -48.27 -31.35 40.80
N ALA A 647 -48.15 -31.31 39.47
CA ALA A 647 -47.22 -32.15 38.71
C ALA A 647 -45.75 -31.81 39.04
N GLU A 648 -44.89 -32.84 39.15
CA GLU A 648 -43.45 -32.64 39.37
C GLU A 648 -42.86 -31.67 38.34
N SER A 649 -42.18 -30.61 38.80
CA SER A 649 -41.67 -29.54 37.96
C SER A 649 -40.25 -29.14 38.36
N ASP A 650 -39.31 -29.37 37.46
CA ASP A 650 -37.89 -29.03 37.63
C ASP A 650 -37.65 -27.51 37.75
N VAL A 651 -38.61 -26.68 37.32
CA VAL A 651 -38.57 -25.20 37.39
C VAL A 651 -38.40 -24.67 38.82
N LEU A 652 -38.83 -25.44 39.83
CA LEU A 652 -38.77 -25.05 41.25
C LEU A 652 -37.41 -25.33 41.91
N GLN A 653 -36.51 -26.05 41.23
CA GLN A 653 -35.16 -26.30 41.72
C GLN A 653 -34.27 -25.06 41.51
N ASN A 654 -33.43 -24.71 42.50
CA ASN A 654 -32.48 -23.59 42.47
C ASN A 654 -33.09 -22.18 42.26
N LEU A 655 -34.35 -21.99 42.68
CA LEU A 655 -35.12 -20.76 42.42
C LEU A 655 -34.54 -19.48 43.07
N GLN A 656 -33.94 -19.57 44.25
CA GLN A 656 -33.31 -18.42 44.92
C GLN A 656 -32.06 -17.94 44.17
N GLU A 657 -31.15 -18.86 43.84
CA GLU A 657 -29.92 -18.55 43.10
C GLU A 657 -30.24 -17.91 41.74
N ARG A 658 -31.29 -18.41 41.06
CA ARG A 658 -31.81 -17.80 39.83
C ARG A 658 -32.35 -16.39 40.06
N THR A 659 -33.13 -16.17 41.11
CA THR A 659 -33.74 -14.86 41.40
C THR A 659 -32.68 -13.79 41.70
N GLU A 660 -31.62 -14.14 42.41
CA GLU A 660 -30.49 -13.23 42.71
C GLU A 660 -29.72 -12.85 41.43
N LEU A 661 -29.40 -13.83 40.58
CA LEU A 661 -28.76 -13.59 39.28
C LEU A 661 -29.66 -12.76 38.36
N MET A 662 -30.96 -13.06 38.29
CA MET A 662 -31.92 -12.36 37.44
C MET A 662 -32.20 -10.93 37.89
N THR A 663 -32.13 -10.64 39.20
CA THR A 663 -32.22 -9.26 39.71
C THR A 663 -31.03 -8.44 39.21
N THR A 664 -29.82 -8.99 39.34
CA THR A 664 -28.58 -8.36 38.84
C THR A 664 -28.65 -8.08 37.33
N LEU A 665 -29.19 -9.01 36.54
CA LEU A 665 -29.32 -8.85 35.09
C LEU A 665 -30.43 -7.86 34.70
N ARG A 666 -31.52 -7.78 35.47
CA ARG A 666 -32.59 -6.78 35.26
C ARG A 666 -32.16 -5.37 35.61
N ASP A 667 -31.31 -5.20 36.62
CA ASP A 667 -30.73 -3.88 36.97
C ASP A 667 -29.86 -3.31 35.84
N LEU A 668 -29.30 -4.18 34.99
CA LEU A 668 -28.59 -3.83 33.76
C LEU A 668 -29.52 -3.62 32.55
N GLU A 669 -30.84 -3.61 32.75
CA GLU A 669 -31.87 -3.44 31.70
C GLU A 669 -31.83 -4.55 30.62
N LEU A 670 -31.35 -5.77 30.94
CA LEU A 670 -31.22 -6.89 29.99
C LEU A 670 -32.53 -7.67 29.74
N THR A 671 -33.65 -7.22 30.29
CA THR A 671 -34.94 -7.91 30.19
C THR A 671 -35.32 -8.33 28.76
N PRO A 672 -35.17 -7.49 27.72
CA PRO A 672 -35.50 -7.88 26.35
C PRO A 672 -34.71 -9.10 25.86
N LEU A 673 -33.42 -9.18 26.22
CA LEU A 673 -32.55 -10.31 25.87
C LEU A 673 -32.93 -11.56 26.65
N LEU A 674 -33.14 -11.43 27.96
CA LEU A 674 -33.51 -12.56 28.82
C LEU A 674 -34.82 -13.22 28.36
N THR A 675 -35.81 -12.42 27.96
CA THR A 675 -37.08 -12.92 27.42
C THR A 675 -36.89 -13.61 26.07
N ASP A 676 -36.07 -13.06 25.16
CA ASP A 676 -35.76 -13.70 23.87
C ASP A 676 -35.06 -15.05 24.05
N LEU A 677 -34.10 -15.15 24.96
CA LEU A 677 -33.38 -16.40 25.26
C LEU A 677 -34.30 -17.47 25.85
N ALA A 678 -35.19 -17.09 26.77
CA ALA A 678 -36.15 -18.01 27.38
C ALA A 678 -37.17 -18.53 26.37
N ASN A 679 -37.65 -17.67 25.45
CA ASN A 679 -38.61 -18.06 24.41
C ASN A 679 -38.01 -19.02 23.37
N ARG A 680 -36.71 -18.89 23.07
CA ARG A 680 -35.99 -19.74 22.10
C ARG A 680 -35.34 -20.98 22.71
N HIS A 681 -35.45 -21.15 24.02
CA HIS A 681 -34.83 -22.24 24.77
C HIS A 681 -33.32 -22.38 24.53
N VAL A 682 -32.60 -21.25 24.55
CA VAL A 682 -31.17 -21.23 24.17
C VAL A 682 -30.31 -21.99 25.19
N PRO A 683 -29.44 -22.92 24.74
CA PRO A 683 -28.58 -23.70 25.62
C PRO A 683 -27.46 -22.85 26.23
N GLU A 684 -26.99 -23.23 27.43
CA GLU A 684 -26.02 -22.48 28.23
C GLU A 684 -24.73 -22.13 27.47
N GLN A 685 -24.26 -22.98 26.56
CA GLN A 685 -23.03 -22.75 25.80
C GLN A 685 -23.16 -21.60 24.78
N GLN A 686 -24.38 -21.23 24.38
CA GLN A 686 -24.65 -20.21 23.37
C GLN A 686 -25.02 -18.84 23.97
N VAL A 687 -25.40 -18.79 25.24
CA VAL A 687 -25.87 -17.57 25.92
C VAL A 687 -24.86 -16.43 25.87
N ALA A 688 -23.57 -16.72 26.04
CA ALA A 688 -22.52 -15.71 25.97
C ALA A 688 -22.42 -15.06 24.57
N ALA A 689 -22.52 -15.87 23.51
CA ALA A 689 -22.50 -15.37 22.14
C ALA A 689 -23.76 -14.54 21.81
N GLU A 690 -24.91 -14.88 22.39
CA GLU A 690 -26.16 -14.12 22.24
C GLU A 690 -26.09 -12.75 22.94
N LEU A 691 -25.47 -12.68 24.13
CA LEU A 691 -25.19 -11.38 24.79
C LEU A 691 -24.27 -10.51 23.94
N GLU A 692 -23.18 -11.07 23.42
CA GLU A 692 -22.28 -10.34 22.52
C GLU A 692 -23.04 -9.83 21.30
N LEU A 693 -23.89 -10.65 20.66
CA LEU A 693 -24.69 -10.20 19.51
C LEU A 693 -25.62 -9.04 19.86
N ALA A 694 -26.35 -9.13 20.98
CA ALA A 694 -27.25 -8.07 21.43
C ALA A 694 -26.49 -6.78 21.75
N TRP A 695 -25.34 -6.88 22.41
CA TRP A 695 -24.51 -5.73 22.76
C TRP A 695 -23.95 -5.04 21.51
N TRP A 696 -23.28 -5.79 20.61
CA TRP A 696 -22.67 -5.22 19.40
C TRP A 696 -23.70 -4.64 18.43
N ARG A 697 -24.89 -5.26 18.28
CA ARG A 697 -25.99 -4.71 17.47
C ARG A 697 -26.52 -3.40 18.06
N SER A 698 -26.75 -3.37 19.38
CA SER A 698 -27.28 -2.18 20.05
C SER A 698 -26.25 -1.05 20.09
N ALA A 699 -24.96 -1.37 20.23
CA ALA A 699 -23.86 -0.42 20.10
C ALA A 699 -23.82 0.17 18.68
N LEU A 700 -23.87 -0.67 17.64
CA LEU A 700 -23.92 -0.22 16.25
C LEU A 700 -25.09 0.73 15.98
N GLU A 701 -26.30 0.37 16.39
CA GLU A 701 -27.50 1.21 16.22
C GLU A 701 -27.35 2.56 16.94
N SER A 702 -26.88 2.55 18.19
CA SER A 702 -26.62 3.79 18.95
C SER A 702 -25.54 4.67 18.31
N LEU A 703 -24.50 4.09 17.71
CA LEU A 703 -23.44 4.82 17.02
C LEU A 703 -23.95 5.44 15.71
N LEU A 704 -24.75 4.68 14.95
CA LEU A 704 -25.38 5.16 13.72
C LEU A 704 -26.33 6.33 14.02
N GLU A 705 -27.19 6.23 15.03
CA GLU A 705 -28.10 7.32 15.41
C GLU A 705 -27.37 8.61 15.82
N ALA A 706 -26.17 8.48 16.40
CA ALA A 706 -25.38 9.61 16.87
C ALA A 706 -24.67 10.39 15.75
N ASP A 707 -24.31 9.74 14.64
CA ASP A 707 -23.53 10.35 13.57
C ASP A 707 -24.31 10.49 12.25
N ARG A 708 -24.67 11.75 11.92
CA ARG A 708 -25.37 12.09 10.68
C ARG A 708 -24.56 11.77 9.42
N ALA A 709 -23.23 11.70 9.48
CA ALA A 709 -22.40 11.32 8.34
C ALA A 709 -22.62 9.87 7.91
N LEU A 710 -23.05 9.01 8.84
CA LEU A 710 -23.28 7.57 8.60
C LEU A 710 -24.74 7.25 8.30
N LEU A 711 -25.70 8.03 8.84
CA LEU A 711 -27.16 7.85 8.64
C LEU A 711 -27.64 8.01 7.19
N GLY A 712 -26.80 8.57 6.30
CA GLY A 712 -27.09 8.77 4.87
C GLY A 712 -26.22 7.95 3.92
N ALA A 713 -25.46 6.96 4.42
CA ALA A 713 -24.49 6.19 3.65
C ALA A 713 -25.13 5.20 2.66
N ASN A 714 -25.84 5.73 1.66
CA ASN A 714 -26.14 4.98 0.45
C ASN A 714 -24.81 4.68 -0.24
N THR A 715 -24.43 3.41 -0.30
CA THR A 715 -23.17 2.94 -0.91
C THR A 715 -23.03 3.40 -2.35
N ALA A 716 -24.13 3.52 -3.10
CA ALA A 716 -24.12 4.04 -4.47
C ALA A 716 -23.77 5.55 -4.54
N MET A 717 -24.13 6.32 -3.52
CA MET A 717 -23.72 7.73 -3.42
C MET A 717 -22.24 7.84 -3.07
N LEU A 718 -21.74 6.99 -2.17
CA LEU A 718 -20.33 6.94 -1.80
C LEU A 718 -19.44 6.54 -2.99
N ASP A 719 -19.84 5.51 -3.74
CA ASP A 719 -19.15 5.09 -4.98
C ASP A 719 -19.04 6.25 -5.98
N ARG A 720 -20.11 7.05 -6.12
CA ARG A 720 -20.10 8.24 -6.98
C ARG A 720 -19.15 9.31 -6.44
N LEU A 721 -19.18 9.60 -5.14
CA LEU A 721 -18.29 10.60 -4.52
C LEU A 721 -16.82 10.19 -4.63
N GLU A 722 -16.48 8.91 -4.43
CA GLU A 722 -15.13 8.38 -4.62
C GLU A 722 -14.70 8.45 -6.10
N ALA A 723 -15.60 8.16 -7.04
CA ALA A 723 -15.32 8.31 -8.48
C ALA A 723 -15.09 9.77 -8.89
N ASP A 724 -15.94 10.68 -8.42
CA ASP A 724 -15.80 12.13 -8.66
C ASP A 724 -14.49 12.65 -8.03
N PHE A 725 -14.16 12.20 -6.81
CA PHE A 725 -12.90 12.55 -6.15
C PHE A 725 -11.70 12.11 -6.98
N ARG A 726 -11.69 10.89 -7.52
CA ARG A 726 -10.58 10.39 -8.36
C ARG A 726 -10.37 11.27 -9.58
N LEU A 727 -11.44 11.63 -10.29
CA LEU A 727 -11.37 12.48 -11.47
C LEU A 727 -10.85 13.88 -11.13
N VAL A 728 -11.34 14.46 -10.03
CA VAL A 728 -10.93 15.79 -9.58
C VAL A 728 -9.49 15.80 -9.06
N ASP A 729 -9.06 14.78 -8.32
CA ASP A 729 -7.68 14.63 -7.84
C ASP A 729 -6.70 14.44 -9.00
N GLU A 730 -7.06 13.62 -10.00
CA GLU A 730 -6.27 13.44 -11.22
C GLU A 730 -6.15 14.73 -12.02
N ALA A 731 -7.27 15.46 -12.20
CA ALA A 731 -7.26 16.77 -12.86
C ALA A 731 -6.38 17.77 -12.10
N HIS A 732 -6.47 17.81 -10.76
CA HIS A 732 -5.63 18.65 -9.91
C HIS A 732 -4.14 18.31 -10.09
N ALA A 733 -3.77 17.04 -9.96
CA ALA A 733 -2.39 16.57 -10.11
C ALA A 733 -1.82 16.88 -11.51
N ALA A 734 -2.60 16.66 -12.58
CA ALA A 734 -2.19 16.97 -13.95
C ALA A 734 -1.98 18.48 -14.19
N GLY A 735 -2.65 19.34 -13.41
CA GLY A 735 -2.51 20.79 -13.47
C GLY A 735 -1.20 21.33 -12.90
N SER A 736 -0.55 20.61 -11.98
CA SER A 736 0.67 21.07 -11.28
C SER A 736 1.83 21.41 -12.22
N ALA A 737 2.07 20.58 -13.24
CA ALA A 737 3.12 20.85 -14.21
C ALA A 737 2.80 22.05 -15.10
N GLN A 738 1.53 22.22 -15.49
CA GLN A 738 1.08 23.39 -16.26
C GLN A 738 1.21 24.68 -15.44
N LEU A 739 0.89 24.61 -14.15
CA LEU A 739 1.05 25.73 -13.21
C LEU A 739 2.52 26.15 -13.11
N LEU A 740 3.44 25.20 -12.92
CA LEU A 740 4.87 25.51 -12.90
C LEU A 740 5.35 26.08 -14.24
N GLY A 741 4.87 25.52 -15.36
CA GLY A 741 5.17 26.03 -16.69
C GLY A 741 4.72 27.47 -16.90
N TRP A 742 3.54 27.83 -16.39
CA TRP A 742 3.01 29.20 -16.40
C TRP A 742 3.79 30.13 -15.47
N LEU A 743 4.13 29.72 -14.24
CA LEU A 743 4.96 30.52 -13.32
C LEU A 743 6.33 30.87 -13.94
N LEU A 744 6.95 29.91 -14.63
CA LEU A 744 8.20 30.14 -15.37
C LEU A 744 8.00 31.14 -16.52
N ALA A 745 6.86 31.08 -17.21
CA ALA A 745 6.51 32.00 -18.29
C ALA A 745 6.22 33.42 -17.80
N GLU A 746 5.57 33.56 -16.64
CA GLU A 746 5.34 34.84 -15.99
C GLU A 746 6.67 35.48 -15.58
N ASN A 747 7.53 34.72 -14.90
CA ASN A 747 8.90 35.16 -14.57
C ASN A 747 9.71 35.56 -15.81
N TRP A 748 9.56 34.82 -16.92
CA TRP A 748 10.20 35.15 -18.19
C TRP A 748 9.67 36.47 -18.77
N THR A 749 8.35 36.66 -18.77
CA THR A 749 7.70 37.86 -19.30
C THR A 749 8.09 39.10 -18.50
N ILE A 750 8.07 39.01 -17.17
CA ILE A 750 8.54 40.07 -16.26
C ILE A 750 10.02 40.35 -16.54
N GLY A 751 10.85 39.30 -16.63
CA GLY A 751 12.27 39.43 -16.92
C GLY A 751 12.56 40.13 -18.25
N LEU A 752 11.78 39.88 -19.31
CA LEU A 752 11.94 40.56 -20.61
C LEU A 752 11.67 42.07 -20.54
N VAL A 753 10.78 42.50 -19.64
CA VAL A 753 10.48 43.92 -19.42
C VAL A 753 11.54 44.57 -18.54
N ASP A 754 11.96 43.87 -17.48
CA ASP A 754 12.95 44.38 -16.52
C ASP A 754 14.37 44.44 -17.13
N TRP A 755 14.70 43.53 -18.06
CA TRP A 755 16.05 43.36 -18.63
C TRP A 755 16.06 43.28 -20.17
N PRO A 756 15.65 44.36 -20.88
CA PRO A 756 15.56 44.36 -22.35
C PRO A 756 16.92 44.20 -23.05
N ASP A 757 18.01 44.69 -22.43
CA ASP A 757 19.36 44.57 -22.96
C ASP A 757 19.87 43.12 -22.92
N GLU A 758 19.61 42.40 -21.82
CA GLU A 758 19.90 40.97 -21.71
C GLU A 758 19.11 40.16 -22.74
N ALA A 759 17.84 40.52 -22.98
CA ALA A 759 17.01 39.86 -23.97
C ALA A 759 17.59 40.02 -25.40
N ALA A 760 18.08 41.22 -25.74
CA ALA A 760 18.73 41.47 -27.02
C ALA A 760 20.08 40.74 -27.14
N ALA A 761 20.87 40.67 -26.07
CA ALA A 761 22.13 39.92 -26.01
C ALA A 761 21.89 38.41 -26.16
N LEU A 762 20.93 37.85 -25.41
CA LEU A 762 20.52 36.45 -25.51
C LEU A 762 20.06 36.09 -26.92
N LYS A 763 19.25 36.94 -27.55
CA LYS A 763 18.79 36.73 -28.94
C LYS A 763 19.95 36.71 -29.94
N ARG A 764 20.97 37.56 -29.75
CA ARG A 764 22.19 37.54 -30.58
C ARG A 764 23.01 36.27 -30.34
N LEU A 765 23.17 35.87 -29.08
CA LEU A 765 23.88 34.65 -28.69
C LEU A 765 23.24 33.40 -29.31
N LEU A 766 21.91 33.25 -29.22
CA LEU A 766 21.20 32.08 -29.74
C LEU A 766 21.22 31.97 -31.28
N ARG A 767 21.57 33.05 -32.00
CA ARG A 767 21.82 33.02 -33.46
C ARG A 767 23.17 32.39 -33.81
N GLN A 768 24.12 32.38 -32.87
CA GLN A 768 25.39 31.69 -33.04
C GLN A 768 25.16 30.18 -32.97
N GLU A 769 26.04 29.40 -33.61
CA GLU A 769 25.94 27.94 -33.59
C GLU A 769 26.37 27.34 -32.24
N HIS A 770 27.30 27.99 -31.54
CA HIS A 770 27.86 27.51 -30.28
C HIS A 770 27.48 28.43 -29.12
N VAL A 771 26.99 27.84 -28.02
CA VAL A 771 26.60 28.55 -26.80
C VAL A 771 27.14 27.76 -25.62
N THR A 772 27.94 28.41 -24.78
CA THR A 772 28.49 27.83 -23.55
C THR A 772 27.76 28.37 -22.33
N ALA A 773 27.91 27.70 -21.18
CA ALA A 773 27.33 28.16 -19.92
C ALA A 773 27.83 29.57 -19.53
N ARG A 774 29.13 29.83 -19.73
CA ARG A 774 29.74 31.15 -19.52
C ARG A 774 29.10 32.22 -20.41
N LEU A 775 29.07 31.99 -21.73
CA LEU A 775 28.49 32.95 -22.67
C LEU A 775 27.01 33.23 -22.37
N LEU A 776 26.24 32.20 -22.00
CA LEU A 776 24.84 32.37 -21.62
C LEU A 776 24.68 33.22 -20.36
N HIS A 777 25.48 32.92 -19.33
CA HIS A 777 25.41 33.64 -18.07
C HIS A 777 25.88 35.09 -18.20
N ASP A 778 26.96 35.33 -18.94
CA ASP A 778 27.52 36.68 -19.14
C ASP A 778 26.59 37.54 -19.99
N ALA A 779 25.94 36.96 -21.01
CA ALA A 779 25.02 37.69 -21.87
C ALA A 779 23.67 37.99 -21.19
N ALA A 780 23.23 37.13 -20.26
CA ALA A 780 21.87 37.15 -19.71
C ALA A 780 21.82 36.59 -18.27
N PRO A 781 22.49 37.21 -17.29
CA PRO A 781 22.64 36.66 -15.95
C PRO A 781 21.31 36.50 -15.22
N HIS A 782 20.35 37.42 -15.41
CA HIS A 782 19.03 37.37 -14.78
C HIS A 782 18.08 36.48 -15.58
N LEU A 783 17.99 36.69 -16.90
CA LEU A 783 17.09 35.92 -17.76
C LEU A 783 17.45 34.43 -17.82
N SER A 784 18.74 34.08 -17.72
CA SER A 784 19.19 32.69 -17.68
C SER A 784 18.58 31.90 -16.50
N ARG A 785 18.15 32.56 -15.41
CA ARG A 785 17.54 31.88 -14.25
C ARG A 785 16.16 31.33 -14.57
N SER A 786 15.39 32.04 -15.37
CA SER A 786 14.04 31.61 -15.77
C SER A 786 14.07 30.50 -16.84
N ILE A 787 15.02 30.56 -17.78
CA ILE A 787 15.11 29.62 -18.92
C ILE A 787 16.00 28.40 -18.66
N ALA A 788 16.92 28.48 -17.70
CA ALA A 788 17.79 27.38 -17.28
C ALA A 788 17.82 27.25 -15.74
N PRO A 789 16.67 26.89 -15.11
CA PRO A 789 16.58 26.72 -13.66
C PRO A 789 17.16 25.38 -13.18
N VAL A 790 17.23 24.36 -14.05
CA VAL A 790 17.84 23.06 -13.73
C VAL A 790 18.96 22.75 -14.71
N TRP A 791 20.13 22.39 -14.18
CA TRP A 791 21.28 21.94 -14.97
C TRP A 791 21.51 20.46 -14.72
N ILE A 792 21.68 19.67 -15.77
CA ILE A 792 22.04 18.25 -15.69
C ILE A 792 23.42 18.05 -16.31
N ALA A 793 24.34 17.41 -15.59
CA ALA A 793 25.69 17.17 -16.07
C ALA A 793 26.31 15.91 -15.46
N SER A 794 27.26 15.31 -16.16
CA SER A 794 28.18 14.35 -15.53
C SER A 794 29.15 15.09 -14.60
N PRO A 795 29.63 14.48 -13.49
CA PRO A 795 30.68 15.08 -12.65
C PRO A 795 31.91 15.50 -13.49
N TYR A 796 32.23 14.72 -14.54
CA TYR A 796 33.36 15.01 -15.43
C TYR A 796 33.09 16.14 -16.43
N GLU A 797 31.89 16.73 -16.44
CA GLU A 797 31.51 17.86 -17.30
C GLU A 797 31.20 19.13 -16.49
N VAL A 798 31.17 19.06 -15.15
CA VAL A 798 30.79 20.20 -14.29
C VAL A 798 31.72 21.40 -14.49
N HIS A 799 33.00 21.19 -14.73
CA HIS A 799 33.98 22.26 -15.01
C HIS A 799 33.62 23.12 -16.24
N THR A 800 32.80 22.59 -17.16
CA THR A 800 32.30 23.35 -18.33
C THR A 800 31.19 24.36 -17.98
N ILE A 801 30.61 24.22 -16.78
CA ILE A 801 29.64 25.16 -16.21
C ILE A 801 30.44 26.23 -15.46
N ALA A 802 30.30 27.49 -15.90
CA ALA A 802 31.05 28.59 -15.31
C ALA A 802 30.78 28.74 -13.80
N ASP A 803 31.85 28.97 -13.03
CA ASP A 803 31.81 29.20 -11.58
C ASP A 803 30.92 30.38 -11.16
N THR A 804 30.72 31.32 -12.08
CA THR A 804 29.85 32.47 -11.88
C THR A 804 28.36 32.10 -11.84
N VAL A 805 27.97 30.90 -12.30
CA VAL A 805 26.58 30.42 -12.27
C VAL A 805 26.24 29.96 -10.85
N PRO A 806 25.38 30.67 -10.10
CA PRO A 806 25.05 30.29 -8.73
C PRO A 806 24.03 29.15 -8.71
N PHE A 807 24.22 28.18 -7.82
CA PHE A 807 23.23 27.13 -7.54
C PHE A 807 22.79 27.17 -6.08
N ASP A 808 21.49 27.03 -5.84
CA ASP A 808 20.96 26.94 -4.49
C ASP A 808 21.06 25.52 -3.96
N THR A 809 20.86 24.53 -4.83
CA THR A 809 20.91 23.11 -4.47
C THR A 809 21.71 22.31 -5.50
N VAL A 810 22.56 21.41 -5.01
CA VAL A 810 23.25 20.38 -5.80
C VAL A 810 22.68 19.03 -5.42
N ILE A 811 22.19 18.29 -6.41
CA ILE A 811 21.67 16.93 -6.25
C ILE A 811 22.66 15.97 -6.91
N LEU A 812 23.40 15.23 -6.11
CA LEU A 812 24.23 14.12 -6.56
C LEU A 812 23.34 12.88 -6.70
N VAL A 813 23.26 12.30 -7.88
CA VAL A 813 22.50 11.07 -8.16
C VAL A 813 23.47 9.96 -8.50
N ASP A 814 23.15 8.74 -8.06
CA ASP A 814 24.07 7.61 -8.09
C ASP A 814 25.34 7.87 -7.27
N ALA A 815 25.21 8.60 -6.15
CA ALA A 815 26.33 9.03 -5.32
C ALA A 815 27.15 7.87 -4.72
N GLY A 816 26.62 6.64 -4.71
CA GLY A 816 27.38 5.45 -4.31
C GLY A 816 28.36 4.98 -5.39
N ALA A 817 28.21 5.43 -6.63
CA ALA A 817 29.02 5.01 -7.78
C ALA A 817 30.22 5.94 -8.08
N THR A 818 30.38 7.00 -7.28
CA THR A 818 31.42 8.04 -7.44
C THR A 818 32.00 8.41 -6.07
N THR A 819 33.24 8.87 -6.05
CA THR A 819 33.95 9.37 -4.86
C THR A 819 33.54 10.81 -4.51
N ILE A 820 33.94 11.28 -3.32
CA ILE A 820 33.83 12.71 -2.99
C ILE A 820 34.66 13.57 -3.95
N ALA A 821 35.90 13.17 -4.25
CA ALA A 821 36.79 13.88 -5.15
C ALA A 821 36.13 14.17 -6.51
N GLU A 822 35.49 13.17 -7.12
CA GLU A 822 34.75 13.34 -8.39
C GLU A 822 33.62 14.39 -8.32
N ASN A 823 33.06 14.63 -7.13
CA ASN A 823 31.90 15.51 -6.93
C ASN A 823 32.23 16.84 -6.24
N VAL A 824 33.47 17.11 -5.82
CA VAL A 824 33.79 18.36 -5.09
C VAL A 824 33.52 19.61 -5.93
N GLY A 825 33.76 19.54 -7.24
CA GLY A 825 33.42 20.62 -8.18
C GLY A 825 31.91 20.89 -8.23
N ALA A 826 31.07 19.86 -8.12
CA ALA A 826 29.63 20.04 -8.02
C ALA A 826 29.24 20.64 -6.66
N ILE A 827 29.69 20.03 -5.57
CA ILE A 827 29.30 20.40 -4.20
C ILE A 827 29.64 21.87 -3.90
N ARG A 828 30.83 22.34 -4.28
CA ARG A 828 31.27 23.72 -4.01
C ARG A 828 30.40 24.80 -4.64
N ARG A 829 29.65 24.47 -5.71
CA ARG A 829 28.81 25.41 -6.45
C ARG A 829 27.42 25.59 -5.86
N GLY A 830 27.00 24.70 -4.96
CA GLY A 830 25.69 24.73 -4.30
C GLY A 830 25.74 25.28 -2.88
N LYS A 831 24.61 25.75 -2.35
CA LYS A 831 24.46 26.07 -0.91
C LYS A 831 23.97 24.86 -0.11
N GLN A 832 23.24 23.97 -0.76
CA GLN A 832 22.65 22.76 -0.21
C GLN A 832 23.13 21.55 -1.02
N THR A 833 23.49 20.45 -0.33
CA THR A 833 23.94 19.20 -0.96
C THR A 833 22.96 18.08 -0.64
N VAL A 834 22.40 17.46 -1.68
CA VAL A 834 21.51 16.31 -1.56
C VAL A 834 22.12 15.14 -2.33
N ALA A 835 22.22 13.97 -1.70
CA ALA A 835 22.80 12.79 -2.35
C ALA A 835 21.79 11.64 -2.42
N PHE A 836 21.53 11.14 -3.61
CA PHE A 836 20.72 9.95 -3.89
C PHE A 836 21.63 8.81 -4.34
N GLY A 837 21.43 7.61 -3.80
CA GLY A 837 22.17 6.43 -4.24
C GLY A 837 21.69 5.14 -3.61
N ASP A 838 22.08 4.02 -4.22
CA ASP A 838 21.83 2.68 -3.70
C ASP A 838 23.08 2.17 -2.96
N PRO A 839 23.01 1.91 -1.65
CA PRO A 839 24.17 1.48 -0.87
C PRO A 839 24.66 0.05 -1.21
N VAL A 840 23.87 -0.75 -1.92
CA VAL A 840 24.20 -2.15 -2.22
C VAL A 840 24.85 -2.28 -3.60
N THR A 841 24.18 -1.76 -4.64
CA THR A 841 24.59 -1.99 -6.03
C THR A 841 25.59 -0.96 -6.57
N GLN A 842 25.92 0.06 -5.79
CA GLN A 842 26.81 1.14 -6.21
C GLN A 842 28.09 1.15 -5.37
N THR A 843 29.22 1.13 -6.07
CA THR A 843 30.56 1.33 -5.52
C THR A 843 31.37 2.13 -6.55
N PRO A 844 32.24 3.06 -6.12
CA PRO A 844 33.16 3.74 -7.02
C PRO A 844 34.10 2.74 -7.70
N ALA A 845 34.43 2.99 -8.96
CA ALA A 845 35.33 2.13 -9.71
C ALA A 845 36.29 2.98 -10.53
N GLU A 846 37.57 2.63 -10.51
CA GLU A 846 38.60 3.25 -11.35
C GLU A 846 38.31 3.00 -12.84
N PHE A 847 38.74 3.93 -13.69
CA PHE A 847 38.64 3.77 -15.13
C PHE A 847 39.75 4.55 -15.85
N ASP A 848 40.20 4.02 -16.98
CA ASP A 848 41.02 4.74 -17.95
C ASP A 848 40.16 5.19 -19.13
N ILE A 849 40.54 6.29 -19.78
CA ILE A 849 39.97 6.70 -21.07
C ILE A 849 40.61 5.90 -22.21
N ALA A 850 41.90 5.60 -22.11
CA ALA A 850 42.65 4.87 -23.12
C ALA A 850 42.15 3.44 -23.31
N VAL A 851 42.03 2.98 -24.56
CA VAL A 851 41.86 1.56 -24.86
C VAL A 851 43.17 0.84 -24.58
N THR A 852 43.18 -0.04 -23.58
CA THR A 852 44.35 -0.88 -23.24
C THR A 852 43.99 -2.35 -23.46
N PRO A 853 44.27 -2.92 -24.66
CA PRO A 853 43.85 -4.26 -25.03
C PRO A 853 44.37 -5.32 -24.05
N GLY A 854 43.49 -6.13 -23.48
CA GLY A 854 43.86 -7.21 -22.55
C GLY A 854 44.19 -6.77 -21.12
N LYS A 855 44.07 -5.49 -20.78
CA LYS A 855 44.15 -5.04 -19.38
C LYS A 855 42.97 -5.62 -18.60
N ARG A 856 43.25 -6.52 -17.65
CA ARG A 856 42.24 -6.98 -16.69
C ARG A 856 41.94 -5.84 -15.70
N PRO A 857 40.68 -5.71 -15.21
CA PRO A 857 40.38 -4.81 -14.12
C PRO A 857 41.32 -5.10 -12.94
N PRO A 858 41.74 -4.09 -12.16
CA PRO A 858 42.48 -4.33 -10.94
C PRO A 858 41.66 -5.25 -10.02
N SER A 859 42.30 -6.31 -9.54
CA SER A 859 41.73 -7.18 -8.52
C SER A 859 41.97 -6.53 -7.16
N HIS A 860 40.90 -6.07 -6.53
CA HIS A 860 40.96 -5.56 -5.16
C HIS A 860 40.71 -6.70 -4.17
N ASP A 861 41.37 -6.66 -3.00
CA ASP A 861 40.97 -7.51 -1.88
C ASP A 861 39.71 -6.95 -1.19
N ASP A 862 39.08 -7.73 -0.30
CA ASP A 862 37.86 -7.31 0.40
C ASP A 862 38.07 -5.99 1.17
N ALA A 863 39.25 -5.82 1.79
CA ALA A 863 39.57 -4.63 2.57
C ALA A 863 39.64 -3.37 1.70
N THR A 864 40.26 -3.46 0.53
CA THR A 864 40.36 -2.35 -0.43
C THR A 864 39.00 -2.01 -1.02
N LEU A 865 38.17 -3.01 -1.33
CA LEU A 865 36.83 -2.76 -1.88
C LEU A 865 35.90 -2.12 -0.85
N GLU A 866 35.98 -2.56 0.41
CA GLU A 866 35.22 -1.93 1.50
C GLU A 866 35.72 -0.51 1.77
N ALA A 867 37.02 -0.26 1.66
CA ALA A 867 37.57 1.09 1.70
C ALA A 867 37.02 1.97 0.56
N LEU A 868 36.99 1.47 -0.69
CA LEU A 868 36.40 2.19 -1.82
C LEU A 868 34.90 2.46 -1.63
N HIS A 869 34.16 1.50 -1.08
CA HIS A 869 32.74 1.67 -0.81
C HIS A 869 32.47 2.70 0.28
N SER A 870 33.21 2.63 1.39
CA SER A 870 33.13 3.59 2.49
C SER A 870 33.62 4.99 2.10
N ASP A 871 34.44 5.11 1.05
CA ASP A 871 34.89 6.38 0.47
C ASP A 871 33.97 6.93 -0.65
N SER A 872 32.89 6.21 -0.99
CA SER A 872 31.88 6.72 -1.92
C SER A 872 31.24 8.01 -1.40
N ALA A 873 30.81 8.88 -2.31
CA ALA A 873 30.17 10.14 -1.94
C ALA A 873 28.92 9.91 -1.07
N LEU A 874 28.14 8.87 -1.36
CA LEU A 874 26.99 8.47 -0.55
C LEU A 874 27.40 8.09 0.89
N ALA A 875 28.42 7.24 1.05
CA ALA A 875 28.87 6.78 2.36
C ALA A 875 29.46 7.92 3.19
N ARG A 876 30.38 8.71 2.60
CA ARG A 876 31.02 9.87 3.25
C ARG A 876 30.01 10.95 3.64
N LEU A 877 29.03 11.25 2.78
CA LEU A 877 27.97 12.21 3.13
C LEU A 877 27.02 11.65 4.21
N SER A 878 26.81 10.34 4.26
CA SER A 878 25.95 9.70 5.29
C SER A 878 26.53 9.80 6.69
N THR A 879 27.85 9.99 6.85
CA THR A 879 28.46 10.21 8.17
C THR A 879 28.23 11.63 8.71
N LEU A 880 27.83 12.56 7.84
CA LEU A 880 27.69 13.98 8.15
C LEU A 880 26.24 14.46 8.12
N LEU A 881 25.46 14.02 7.13
CA LEU A 881 24.12 14.52 6.84
C LEU A 881 23.02 13.53 7.30
N PRO A 882 21.80 14.01 7.60
CA PRO A 882 20.65 13.14 7.87
C PRO A 882 20.38 12.16 6.73
N VAL A 883 20.14 10.90 7.08
CA VAL A 883 19.90 9.81 6.12
C VAL A 883 18.42 9.43 6.11
N LEU A 884 17.81 9.50 4.93
CA LEU A 884 16.45 9.05 4.64
C LEU A 884 16.51 7.80 3.75
N SER A 885 15.49 6.95 3.80
CA SER A 885 15.41 5.75 2.95
C SER A 885 14.07 5.70 2.25
N LEU A 886 14.09 5.37 0.96
CA LEU A 886 12.90 4.99 0.20
C LEU A 886 12.85 3.46 0.16
N THR A 887 11.76 2.88 0.64
CA THR A 887 11.62 1.44 0.86
C THR A 887 10.49 0.82 0.05
N ARG A 888 9.48 1.62 -0.34
CA ARG A 888 8.34 1.15 -1.14
C ARG A 888 8.67 1.03 -2.63
N SER A 889 8.64 -0.18 -3.16
CA SER A 889 8.95 -0.48 -4.57
C SER A 889 7.69 -0.50 -5.45
N TYR A 890 7.81 0.16 -6.61
CA TYR A 890 6.77 0.26 -7.64
C TYR A 890 7.08 -0.54 -8.90
N ARG A 891 8.10 -1.42 -8.86
CA ARG A 891 8.43 -2.27 -10.02
C ARG A 891 7.25 -3.18 -10.34
N ALA A 892 6.83 -3.18 -11.61
CA ALA A 892 5.74 -4.01 -12.09
C ALA A 892 6.23 -5.42 -12.42
N GLY A 893 5.62 -6.43 -11.79
CA GLY A 893 6.01 -7.83 -11.94
C GLY A 893 7.27 -8.17 -11.14
N GLY A 894 7.76 -9.39 -11.27
CA GLY A 894 9.05 -9.71 -10.67
C GLY A 894 9.01 -10.03 -9.17
N GLU A 895 7.85 -10.29 -8.56
CA GLU A 895 7.73 -10.38 -7.10
C GLU A 895 8.69 -11.40 -6.48
N ASP A 896 8.72 -12.64 -6.96
CA ASP A 896 9.62 -13.67 -6.40
C ASP A 896 11.08 -13.24 -6.52
N LEU A 897 11.45 -12.62 -7.65
CA LEU A 897 12.77 -12.04 -7.87
C LEU A 897 13.04 -10.88 -6.90
N ALA A 898 12.08 -9.98 -6.72
CA ALA A 898 12.20 -8.82 -5.87
C ALA A 898 12.30 -9.21 -4.39
N GLU A 899 11.52 -10.19 -3.95
CA GLU A 899 11.53 -10.72 -2.59
C GLU A 899 12.85 -11.46 -2.28
N LEU A 900 13.32 -12.28 -3.22
CA LEU A 900 14.64 -12.92 -3.15
C LEU A 900 15.76 -11.87 -3.03
N VAL A 901 15.76 -10.87 -3.90
CA VAL A 901 16.73 -9.76 -3.88
C VAL A 901 16.64 -8.99 -2.57
N ASN A 902 15.43 -8.69 -2.11
CA ASN A 902 15.18 -7.92 -0.90
C ASN A 902 15.73 -8.65 0.33
N ARG A 903 15.41 -9.93 0.49
CA ARG A 903 15.92 -10.73 1.62
C ARG A 903 17.43 -10.89 1.54
N ARG A 904 17.99 -11.20 0.36
CA ARG A 904 19.41 -11.52 0.25
C ARG A 904 20.34 -10.31 0.38
N PHE A 905 19.95 -9.18 -0.20
CA PHE A 905 20.84 -8.03 -0.35
C PHE A 905 20.39 -6.78 0.43
N TYR A 906 19.11 -6.63 0.73
CA TYR A 906 18.57 -5.41 1.35
C TYR A 906 18.03 -5.60 2.77
N GLY A 907 18.12 -6.82 3.32
CA GLY A 907 17.71 -7.15 4.68
C GLY A 907 16.20 -7.16 4.89
N GLY A 908 15.41 -7.43 3.84
CA GLY A 908 13.94 -7.47 3.93
C GLY A 908 13.27 -6.09 4.03
N ARG A 909 14.01 -5.00 3.80
CA ARG A 909 13.52 -3.63 3.96
C ARG A 909 12.64 -3.13 2.82
N ILE A 910 12.68 -3.74 1.63
CA ILE A 910 11.87 -3.32 0.49
C ILE A 910 10.43 -3.81 0.69
N GLU A 911 9.47 -2.91 0.57
CA GLU A 911 8.05 -3.24 0.55
C GLU A 911 7.55 -3.25 -0.89
N SER A 912 6.93 -4.33 -1.35
CA SER A 912 6.28 -4.40 -2.66
C SER A 912 4.90 -5.02 -2.55
N LEU A 913 4.02 -4.67 -3.49
CA LEU A 913 2.73 -5.34 -3.65
C LEU A 913 2.89 -6.60 -4.52
N PRO A 914 2.13 -7.68 -4.24
CA PRO A 914 2.26 -8.91 -4.99
C PRO A 914 1.76 -8.77 -6.42
N TRP A 915 2.36 -9.50 -7.35
CA TRP A 915 1.97 -9.50 -8.76
C TRP A 915 0.87 -10.53 -9.01
N ALA A 916 -0.17 -10.21 -9.79
CA ALA A 916 -1.27 -11.14 -10.08
C ALA A 916 -0.80 -12.47 -10.69
N GLY A 917 0.30 -12.46 -11.44
CA GLY A 917 0.88 -13.67 -12.03
C GLY A 917 1.44 -14.65 -10.99
N SER A 918 1.91 -14.19 -9.82
CA SER A 918 2.39 -15.08 -8.76
C SER A 918 1.24 -15.92 -8.19
N PHE A 919 0.03 -15.34 -8.11
CA PHE A 919 -1.19 -16.05 -7.75
C PHE A 919 -1.63 -17.09 -8.81
N LEU A 920 -1.36 -16.83 -10.10
CA LEU A 920 -1.60 -17.76 -11.21
C LEU A 920 -0.49 -18.81 -11.39
N GLY A 921 0.55 -18.81 -10.54
CA GLY A 921 1.69 -19.73 -10.64
C GLY A 921 2.69 -19.36 -11.72
N HIS A 922 2.65 -18.14 -12.26
CA HIS A 922 3.69 -17.60 -13.14
C HIS A 922 4.85 -17.06 -12.29
N GLY A 923 5.91 -17.87 -12.14
CA GLY A 923 7.11 -17.44 -11.44
C GLY A 923 7.88 -16.36 -12.20
N SER A 924 8.40 -15.37 -11.47
CA SER A 924 9.24 -14.31 -12.05
C SER A 924 10.73 -14.65 -12.10
N ILE A 925 11.13 -15.73 -11.43
CA ILE A 925 12.47 -16.27 -11.50
C ILE A 925 12.38 -17.76 -11.81
N ALA A 926 13.17 -18.20 -12.78
CA ALA A 926 13.26 -19.61 -13.15
C ALA A 926 14.73 -20.05 -13.17
N LEU A 927 14.96 -21.29 -12.75
CA LEU A 927 16.25 -21.94 -12.84
C LEU A 927 16.22 -22.97 -13.99
N ASP A 928 17.07 -22.76 -14.99
CA ASP A 928 17.24 -23.67 -16.13
C ASP A 928 18.58 -24.40 -16.01
N TYR A 929 18.52 -25.64 -15.52
CA TYR A 929 19.70 -26.51 -15.40
C TYR A 929 19.94 -27.27 -16.70
N VAL A 930 21.09 -27.01 -17.32
CA VAL A 930 21.50 -27.62 -18.58
C VAL A 930 22.39 -28.83 -18.30
N SER A 931 21.91 -30.02 -18.69
CA SER A 931 22.71 -31.24 -18.62
C SER A 931 23.77 -31.26 -19.74
N GLY A 932 24.96 -31.76 -19.44
CA GLY A 932 26.05 -31.88 -20.43
C GLY A 932 26.97 -30.66 -20.56
N GLY A 933 26.92 -29.71 -19.63
CA GLY A 933 27.85 -28.58 -19.56
C GLY A 933 29.26 -28.97 -19.06
N THR A 934 29.94 -29.90 -19.76
CA THR A 934 31.32 -30.30 -19.45
C THR A 934 32.32 -29.81 -20.50
N ALA A 935 33.45 -29.27 -20.05
CA ALA A 935 34.56 -28.88 -20.91
C ALA A 935 35.91 -29.02 -20.19
N VAL A 936 36.98 -29.11 -20.97
CA VAL A 936 38.35 -29.06 -20.44
C VAL A 936 38.63 -27.63 -19.95
N PRO A 937 39.31 -27.44 -18.80
CA PRO A 937 39.67 -26.11 -18.33
C PRO A 937 40.47 -25.34 -19.39
N ASP A 938 40.14 -24.07 -19.54
CA ASP A 938 40.81 -23.19 -20.49
C ASP A 938 42.28 -22.98 -20.08
N PRO A 939 43.25 -23.04 -21.00
CA PRO A 939 44.67 -22.96 -20.67
C PRO A 939 45.12 -21.60 -20.08
N GLU A 940 44.40 -20.51 -20.37
CA GLU A 940 44.77 -19.16 -19.92
C GLU A 940 44.08 -18.77 -18.60
N SER A 941 42.81 -19.13 -18.45
CA SER A 941 42.01 -18.81 -17.25
C SER A 941 42.04 -19.92 -16.20
N GLY A 942 42.31 -21.16 -16.59
CA GLY A 942 42.24 -22.32 -15.68
C GLY A 942 40.81 -22.71 -15.27
N ALA A 943 39.80 -21.99 -15.73
CA ALA A 943 38.38 -22.24 -15.46
C ALA A 943 37.71 -23.00 -16.63
N VAL A 944 36.60 -23.67 -16.36
CA VAL A 944 35.75 -24.26 -17.41
C VAL A 944 34.75 -23.20 -17.84
N GLU A 945 35.14 -22.36 -18.81
CA GLU A 945 34.32 -21.25 -19.29
C GLU A 945 33.62 -21.55 -20.61
N SER A 946 32.41 -21.02 -20.75
CA SER A 946 31.69 -20.89 -22.00
C SER A 946 31.40 -22.20 -22.75
N VAL A 947 30.80 -23.16 -22.03
CA VAL A 947 30.45 -24.48 -22.56
C VAL A 947 29.35 -24.43 -23.63
N ASP A 948 29.47 -25.29 -24.65
CA ASP A 948 28.58 -25.35 -25.81
C ASP A 948 27.11 -25.52 -25.41
N ALA A 949 26.83 -26.42 -24.46
CA ALA A 949 25.48 -26.70 -23.99
C ALA A 949 24.77 -25.45 -23.42
N GLU A 950 25.48 -24.61 -22.66
CA GLU A 950 24.93 -23.36 -22.11
C GLU A 950 24.66 -22.35 -23.22
N VAL A 951 25.62 -22.18 -24.15
CA VAL A 951 25.49 -21.26 -25.29
C VAL A 951 24.26 -21.63 -26.12
N ASP A 952 24.09 -22.89 -26.46
CA ASP A 952 22.97 -23.38 -27.28
C ASP A 952 21.62 -23.17 -26.59
N ARG A 953 21.57 -23.37 -25.26
CA ARG A 953 20.36 -23.13 -24.48
C ARG A 953 20.00 -21.64 -24.42
N VAL A 954 20.98 -20.78 -24.17
CA VAL A 954 20.78 -19.32 -24.15
C VAL A 954 20.29 -18.82 -25.51
N VAL A 955 20.90 -19.29 -26.61
CA VAL A 955 20.44 -18.95 -27.97
C VAL A 955 18.99 -19.38 -28.17
N SER A 956 18.62 -20.59 -27.72
CA SER A 956 17.25 -21.08 -27.80
C SER A 956 16.26 -20.18 -27.05
N LEU A 957 16.59 -19.77 -25.82
CA LEU A 957 15.78 -18.85 -25.01
C LEU A 957 15.65 -17.46 -25.65
N VAL A 958 16.73 -16.93 -26.23
CA VAL A 958 16.69 -15.64 -26.95
C VAL A 958 15.76 -15.73 -28.16
N VAL A 959 15.83 -16.81 -28.94
CA VAL A 959 14.96 -17.03 -30.12
C VAL A 959 13.50 -17.21 -29.68
N GLU A 960 13.26 -17.96 -28.61
CA GLU A 960 11.92 -18.15 -28.04
C GLU A 960 11.31 -16.81 -27.60
N HIS A 961 12.07 -16.00 -26.86
CA HIS A 961 11.64 -14.66 -26.44
C HIS A 961 11.34 -13.76 -27.64
N ALA A 962 12.24 -13.71 -28.63
CA ALA A 962 12.05 -12.90 -29.83
C ALA A 962 10.79 -13.31 -30.63
N ARG A 963 10.35 -14.57 -30.55
CA ARG A 963 9.11 -15.05 -31.19
C ARG A 963 7.85 -14.78 -30.37
N THR A 964 7.92 -15.03 -29.06
CA THR A 964 6.75 -14.98 -28.17
C THR A 964 6.47 -13.59 -27.63
N ARG A 965 7.53 -12.79 -27.43
CA ARG A 965 7.50 -11.46 -26.77
C ARG A 965 8.35 -10.42 -27.54
N PRO A 966 8.13 -10.21 -28.86
CA PRO A 966 8.97 -9.34 -29.69
C PRO A 966 8.95 -7.85 -29.30
N ARG A 967 7.97 -7.42 -28.49
CA ARG A 967 7.82 -6.03 -28.02
C ARG A 967 8.50 -5.77 -26.68
N GLU A 968 8.88 -6.81 -25.94
CA GLU A 968 9.46 -6.71 -24.61
C GLU A 968 10.99 -6.84 -24.70
N SER A 969 11.70 -6.02 -23.93
CA SER A 969 13.14 -5.92 -24.07
C SER A 969 13.87 -7.07 -23.35
N LEU A 970 14.97 -7.54 -23.95
CA LEU A 970 15.74 -8.70 -23.46
C LEU A 970 17.23 -8.37 -23.39
N MET A 971 17.89 -8.84 -22.33
CA MET A 971 19.35 -8.84 -22.23
C MET A 971 19.85 -10.19 -21.71
N VAL A 972 21.03 -10.60 -22.15
CA VAL A 972 21.78 -11.69 -21.55
C VAL A 972 22.89 -11.10 -20.69
N ILE A 973 22.96 -11.50 -19.42
CA ILE A 973 24.06 -11.16 -18.51
C ILE A 973 24.91 -12.41 -18.30
N THR A 974 26.22 -12.24 -18.23
CA THR A 974 27.13 -13.33 -17.86
C THR A 974 28.30 -12.86 -17.00
N ALA A 975 28.86 -13.78 -16.20
CA ALA A 975 30.05 -13.52 -15.40
C ALA A 975 31.36 -13.64 -16.21
N SER A 976 31.37 -14.31 -17.37
CA SER A 976 32.57 -14.43 -18.21
C SER A 976 32.50 -13.53 -19.45
N ALA A 977 33.48 -12.65 -19.62
CA ALA A 977 33.62 -11.82 -20.82
C ALA A 977 33.80 -12.66 -22.09
N LYS A 978 34.51 -13.79 -21.99
CA LYS A 978 34.67 -14.76 -23.09
C LYS A 978 33.32 -15.38 -23.47
N HIS A 979 32.52 -15.75 -22.47
CA HIS A 979 31.18 -16.26 -22.70
C HIS A 979 30.26 -15.23 -23.35
N ALA A 980 30.31 -13.96 -22.91
CA ALA A 980 29.51 -12.88 -23.48
C ALA A 980 29.75 -12.73 -24.99
N VAL A 981 31.01 -12.73 -25.41
CA VAL A 981 31.39 -12.65 -26.83
C VAL A 981 30.88 -13.86 -27.61
N ARG A 982 31.02 -15.07 -27.04
CA ARG A 982 30.59 -16.30 -27.71
C ARG A 982 29.07 -16.39 -27.85
N VAL A 983 28.32 -16.07 -26.80
CA VAL A 983 26.84 -16.02 -26.85
C VAL A 983 26.37 -15.00 -27.87
N GLN A 984 26.94 -13.79 -27.87
CA GLN A 984 26.58 -12.76 -28.86
C GLN A 984 26.80 -13.24 -30.30
N GLN A 985 27.93 -13.92 -30.58
CA GLN A 985 28.23 -14.48 -31.90
C GLN A 985 27.26 -15.62 -32.28
N ALA A 986 26.93 -16.48 -31.33
CA ALA A 986 25.99 -17.58 -31.54
C ALA A 986 24.58 -17.07 -31.83
N VAL A 987 24.09 -16.08 -31.06
CA VAL A 987 22.80 -15.43 -31.30
C VAL A 987 22.75 -14.80 -32.70
N LEU A 988 23.78 -14.03 -33.08
CA LEU A 988 23.84 -13.41 -34.41
C LEU A 988 23.84 -14.45 -35.55
N THR A 989 24.47 -15.61 -35.33
CA THR A 989 24.48 -16.70 -36.30
C THR A 989 23.11 -17.37 -36.40
N ALA A 990 22.45 -17.61 -35.27
CA ALA A 990 21.14 -18.27 -35.21
C ALA A 990 20.00 -17.44 -35.78
N VAL A 991 20.05 -16.10 -35.67
CA VAL A 991 19.03 -15.22 -36.25
C VAL A 991 19.27 -14.92 -37.74
N SER A 992 20.46 -15.25 -38.26
CA SER A 992 20.82 -15.02 -39.66
C SER A 992 19.87 -15.75 -40.61
N GLY A 993 19.25 -15.03 -41.54
CA GLY A 993 18.26 -15.57 -42.47
C GLY A 993 16.79 -15.44 -42.02
N HIS A 994 16.54 -15.02 -40.78
CA HIS A 994 15.20 -14.71 -40.28
C HIS A 994 15.05 -13.19 -40.05
N LYS A 995 14.30 -12.52 -40.94
CA LYS A 995 14.16 -11.05 -40.93
C LYS A 995 13.65 -10.50 -39.59
N ASP A 996 12.57 -11.06 -39.07
CA ASP A 996 11.92 -10.58 -37.84
C ASP A 996 12.83 -10.76 -36.59
N LEU A 997 13.58 -11.87 -36.52
CA LEU A 997 14.54 -12.13 -35.44
C LEU A 997 15.78 -11.23 -35.56
N THR A 998 16.24 -10.98 -36.78
CA THR A 998 17.36 -10.07 -37.04
C THR A 998 17.00 -8.64 -36.63
N GLU A 999 15.77 -8.21 -36.92
CA GLU A 999 15.27 -6.90 -36.51
C GLU A 999 15.16 -6.76 -34.98
N PHE A 1000 14.76 -7.81 -34.26
CA PHE A 1000 14.77 -7.80 -32.79
C PHE A 1000 16.18 -7.63 -32.20
N VAL A 1001 17.17 -8.36 -32.75
CA VAL A 1001 18.54 -8.40 -32.21
C VAL A 1001 19.39 -7.18 -32.62
N VAL A 1002 19.24 -6.69 -33.84
CA VAL A 1002 20.10 -5.66 -34.45
C VAL A 1002 19.36 -4.34 -34.71
N GLY A 1003 18.03 -4.34 -34.60
CA GLY A 1003 17.20 -3.15 -34.86
C GLY A 1003 17.50 -1.99 -33.91
N ASP A 1004 17.26 -0.78 -34.41
CA ASP A 1004 17.37 0.45 -33.63
C ASP A 1004 16.12 0.60 -32.75
N ARG A 1005 16.29 0.38 -31.44
CA ARG A 1005 15.22 0.41 -30.43
C ARG A 1005 15.73 1.19 -29.23
N ALA A 1006 14.82 1.76 -28.44
CA ALA A 1006 15.17 2.48 -27.22
C ALA A 1006 15.97 1.59 -26.24
N GLU A 1007 15.58 0.32 -26.13
CA GLU A 1007 16.29 -0.69 -25.35
C GLU A 1007 16.67 -1.89 -26.24
N PRO A 1008 17.80 -1.82 -26.96
CA PRO A 1008 18.19 -2.88 -27.88
C PRO A 1008 18.60 -4.16 -27.13
N PHE A 1009 18.49 -5.31 -27.80
CA PHE A 1009 19.06 -6.55 -27.31
C PHE A 1009 20.57 -6.40 -27.09
N MET A 1010 21.07 -6.89 -25.96
CA MET A 1010 22.50 -6.90 -25.67
C MET A 1010 22.91 -8.13 -24.87
N VAL A 1011 24.13 -8.59 -25.11
CA VAL A 1011 24.83 -9.53 -24.25
C VAL A 1011 25.92 -8.75 -23.51
N ALA A 1012 25.90 -8.78 -22.18
CA ALA A 1012 26.72 -7.94 -21.33
C ALA A 1012 27.39 -8.75 -20.21
N THR A 1013 28.55 -8.29 -19.75
CA THR A 1013 29.12 -8.77 -18.49
C THR A 1013 28.38 -8.16 -17.29
N LEU A 1014 28.64 -8.67 -16.08
CA LEU A 1014 28.11 -8.12 -14.83
C LEU A 1014 28.40 -6.61 -14.71
N GLU A 1015 29.63 -6.21 -14.98
CA GLU A 1015 30.12 -4.83 -14.90
C GLU A 1015 29.46 -3.95 -15.96
N GLN A 1016 29.30 -4.46 -17.19
CA GLN A 1016 28.65 -3.72 -18.28
C GLN A 1016 27.14 -3.54 -18.04
N SER A 1017 26.53 -4.40 -17.22
CA SER A 1017 25.08 -4.38 -16.95
C SER A 1017 24.66 -3.32 -15.92
N VAL A 1018 25.59 -2.75 -15.14
CA VAL A 1018 25.32 -1.85 -13.99
C VAL A 1018 24.37 -0.70 -14.31
N ALA A 1019 24.48 -0.13 -15.51
CA ALA A 1019 23.69 1.02 -15.97
C ALA A 1019 22.58 0.64 -16.96
N GLN A 1020 22.31 -0.65 -17.16
CA GLN A 1020 21.31 -1.15 -18.09
C GLN A 1020 20.17 -1.85 -17.33
N SER A 1021 18.99 -1.91 -17.92
CA SER A 1021 17.88 -2.75 -17.44
C SER A 1021 17.03 -3.19 -18.62
N ARG A 1022 16.36 -4.33 -18.49
CA ARG A 1022 15.45 -4.87 -19.51
C ARG A 1022 14.23 -5.48 -18.85
N ASP A 1023 13.17 -5.70 -19.61
CA ASP A 1023 11.99 -6.41 -19.10
C ASP A 1023 12.35 -7.82 -18.66
N HIS A 1024 13.12 -8.51 -19.49
CA HIS A 1024 13.57 -9.88 -19.25
C HIS A 1024 15.10 -9.97 -19.26
N VAL A 1025 15.64 -10.78 -18.36
CA VAL A 1025 17.08 -11.07 -18.30
C VAL A 1025 17.29 -12.58 -18.32
N ILE A 1026 18.18 -13.03 -19.21
CA ILE A 1026 18.77 -14.36 -19.12
C ILE A 1026 20.11 -14.19 -18.42
N PHE A 1027 20.22 -14.70 -17.20
CA PHE A 1027 21.48 -14.71 -16.47
C PHE A 1027 22.20 -16.04 -16.75
N SER A 1028 23.12 -16.03 -17.70
CA SER A 1028 23.94 -17.18 -18.08
C SER A 1028 25.24 -17.13 -17.30
N ILE A 1029 25.42 -18.06 -16.36
CA ILE A 1029 26.57 -18.05 -15.45
C ILE A 1029 27.88 -18.13 -16.26
N GLY A 1030 27.91 -18.92 -17.33
CA GLY A 1030 29.04 -19.04 -18.24
C GLY A 1030 30.16 -19.96 -17.74
N TYR A 1031 29.94 -20.69 -16.64
CA TYR A 1031 30.88 -21.62 -16.04
C TYR A 1031 30.29 -23.03 -15.97
N GLY A 1032 31.11 -24.02 -16.29
CA GLY A 1032 30.71 -25.43 -16.39
C GLY A 1032 31.48 -26.37 -15.48
N ARG A 1033 31.29 -27.67 -15.73
CA ARG A 1033 31.97 -28.75 -15.00
C ARG A 1033 33.15 -29.30 -15.78
N THR A 1034 34.16 -29.79 -15.07
CA THR A 1034 35.21 -30.61 -15.68
C THR A 1034 34.62 -31.94 -16.20
N PRO A 1035 35.32 -32.68 -17.08
CA PRO A 1035 34.87 -34.01 -17.52
C PRO A 1035 34.70 -35.01 -16.37
N HIS A 1036 35.33 -34.76 -15.22
CA HIS A 1036 35.18 -35.54 -13.99
C HIS A 1036 34.01 -35.07 -13.10
N GLY A 1037 33.17 -34.17 -13.58
CA GLY A 1037 31.98 -33.68 -12.88
C GLY A 1037 32.25 -32.66 -11.77
N ARG A 1038 33.48 -32.16 -11.62
CA ARG A 1038 33.83 -31.14 -10.61
C ARG A 1038 33.67 -29.72 -11.14
N VAL A 1039 33.12 -28.84 -10.30
CA VAL A 1039 33.11 -27.38 -10.50
C VAL A 1039 34.41 -26.81 -9.92
N LEU A 1040 35.07 -25.92 -10.66
CA LEU A 1040 36.30 -25.26 -10.21
C LEU A 1040 35.97 -24.04 -9.35
N SER A 1041 36.92 -23.62 -8.50
CA SER A 1041 36.72 -22.50 -7.56
C SER A 1041 36.72 -21.13 -8.22
N ASP A 1042 37.18 -21.02 -9.46
CA ASP A 1042 37.27 -19.76 -10.19
C ASP A 1042 35.99 -19.51 -11.01
N PHE A 1043 35.21 -18.52 -10.57
CA PHE A 1043 34.00 -18.02 -11.22
C PHE A 1043 34.20 -16.60 -11.80
N GLY A 1044 35.45 -16.27 -12.11
CA GLY A 1044 35.81 -14.94 -12.59
C GLY A 1044 35.39 -13.86 -11.58
N PRO A 1045 34.73 -12.77 -12.02
CA PRO A 1045 34.33 -11.66 -11.15
C PRO A 1045 33.45 -12.05 -9.95
N LEU A 1046 32.69 -13.15 -10.03
CA LEU A 1046 31.84 -13.62 -8.93
C LEU A 1046 32.63 -14.27 -7.80
N GLY A 1047 33.77 -14.89 -8.12
CA GLY A 1047 34.65 -15.54 -7.15
C GLY A 1047 35.65 -14.59 -6.49
N GLN A 1048 35.66 -13.31 -6.89
CA GLN A 1048 36.51 -12.27 -6.33
C GLN A 1048 35.78 -11.45 -5.25
N PRO A 1049 36.51 -10.73 -4.38
CA PRO A 1049 35.97 -9.66 -3.55
C PRO A 1049 35.01 -8.74 -4.30
N GLY A 1050 33.82 -8.51 -3.73
CA GLY A 1050 32.76 -7.73 -4.38
C GLY A 1050 31.82 -8.50 -5.30
N GLY A 1051 32.06 -9.80 -5.52
CA GLY A 1051 31.19 -10.65 -6.34
C GLY A 1051 29.72 -10.65 -5.89
N GLU A 1052 29.44 -10.51 -4.59
CA GLU A 1052 28.06 -10.39 -4.06
C GLU A 1052 27.34 -9.14 -4.59
N ARG A 1053 28.05 -8.01 -4.74
CA ARG A 1053 27.48 -6.77 -5.28
C ARG A 1053 27.23 -6.89 -6.78
N LEU A 1054 28.15 -7.51 -7.52
CA LEU A 1054 27.95 -7.79 -8.95
C LEU A 1054 26.76 -8.73 -9.17
N LEU A 1055 26.57 -9.71 -8.28
CA LEU A 1055 25.39 -10.55 -8.27
C LEU A 1055 24.12 -9.75 -7.97
N ALA A 1056 24.13 -8.88 -6.95
CA ALA A 1056 23.02 -7.97 -6.67
C ALA A 1056 22.69 -7.06 -7.87
N VAL A 1057 23.71 -6.56 -8.58
CA VAL A 1057 23.55 -5.81 -9.82
C VAL A 1057 22.80 -6.67 -10.84
N ALA A 1058 23.28 -7.88 -11.14
CA ALA A 1058 22.64 -8.78 -12.11
C ALA A 1058 21.16 -9.03 -11.77
N MET A 1059 20.89 -9.42 -10.52
CA MET A 1059 19.55 -9.76 -10.02
C MET A 1059 18.59 -8.56 -10.08
N THR A 1060 19.09 -7.32 -10.03
CA THR A 1060 18.27 -6.10 -10.11
C THR A 1060 18.06 -5.56 -11.54
N ARG A 1061 18.66 -6.17 -12.58
CA ARG A 1061 18.56 -5.70 -13.97
C ARG A 1061 17.26 -6.06 -14.68
N ALA A 1062 16.61 -7.14 -14.24
CA ALA A 1062 15.32 -7.55 -14.77
C ALA A 1062 14.19 -6.71 -14.13
N ARG A 1063 13.29 -6.19 -14.96
CA ARG A 1063 12.08 -5.52 -14.48
C ARG A 1063 10.94 -6.51 -14.22
N ARG A 1064 10.82 -7.58 -15.02
CA ARG A 1064 9.70 -8.51 -14.97
C ARG A 1064 10.09 -9.94 -14.65
N SER A 1065 11.05 -10.52 -15.37
CA SER A 1065 11.50 -11.87 -15.07
C SER A 1065 12.96 -12.16 -15.39
N MET A 1066 13.50 -13.15 -14.69
CA MET A 1066 14.85 -13.65 -14.87
C MET A 1066 14.86 -15.17 -15.06
N VAL A 1067 15.62 -15.63 -16.06
CA VAL A 1067 15.97 -17.06 -16.20
C VAL A 1067 17.44 -17.21 -15.91
N ILE A 1068 17.78 -17.95 -14.85
CA ILE A 1068 19.17 -18.29 -14.52
C ILE A 1068 19.51 -19.59 -15.24
N VAL A 1069 20.49 -19.54 -16.14
CA VAL A 1069 20.98 -20.71 -16.88
C VAL A 1069 22.27 -21.18 -16.22
N THR A 1070 22.30 -22.45 -15.82
CA THR A 1070 23.45 -23.06 -15.13
C THR A 1070 23.78 -24.45 -15.66
N CYS A 1071 25.07 -24.78 -15.71
CA CYS A 1071 25.58 -26.12 -16.03
C CYS A 1071 25.89 -26.97 -14.79
N PHE A 1072 25.66 -26.43 -13.59
CA PHE A 1072 25.90 -27.10 -12.32
C PHE A 1072 24.75 -26.86 -11.33
N GLN A 1073 24.69 -27.65 -10.28
CA GLN A 1073 23.68 -27.59 -9.23
C GLN A 1073 24.26 -26.91 -7.98
N PRO A 1074 23.41 -26.36 -7.08
CA PRO A 1074 23.88 -25.70 -5.86
C PRO A 1074 24.83 -26.58 -5.02
N ARG A 1075 24.52 -27.89 -4.93
CA ARG A 1075 25.32 -28.89 -4.21
C ARG A 1075 26.73 -29.12 -4.78
N ASP A 1076 27.01 -28.66 -6.00
CA ASP A 1076 28.33 -28.78 -6.61
C ASP A 1076 29.24 -27.60 -6.21
N ILE A 1077 28.69 -26.55 -5.59
CA ILE A 1077 29.44 -25.43 -5.01
C ILE A 1077 29.90 -25.82 -3.60
N ASP A 1078 31.21 -25.87 -3.40
CA ASP A 1078 31.81 -26.15 -2.08
C ASP A 1078 32.04 -24.84 -1.31
N GLY A 1079 31.14 -24.53 -0.38
CA GLY A 1079 31.22 -23.32 0.46
C GLY A 1079 32.43 -23.25 1.39
N GLY A 1080 33.17 -24.34 1.59
CA GLY A 1080 34.43 -24.34 2.34
C GLY A 1080 35.65 -23.93 1.49
N ARG A 1081 35.53 -23.94 0.16
CA ARG A 1081 36.61 -23.64 -0.80
C ARG A 1081 36.34 -22.43 -1.69
N MET A 1082 35.09 -22.01 -1.79
CA MET A 1082 34.61 -20.91 -2.63
C MET A 1082 34.12 -19.76 -1.72
N GLY A 1083 34.50 -18.53 -2.04
CA GLY A 1083 34.16 -17.34 -1.25
C GLY A 1083 33.30 -16.32 -2.02
N HIS A 1084 32.97 -15.23 -1.32
CA HIS A 1084 32.31 -14.03 -1.86
C HIS A 1084 31.01 -14.34 -2.63
N GLY A 1085 30.86 -13.82 -3.86
CA GLY A 1085 29.63 -13.92 -4.66
C GLY A 1085 29.21 -15.34 -5.02
N THR A 1086 30.13 -16.31 -5.03
CA THR A 1086 29.83 -17.71 -5.35
C THR A 1086 28.99 -18.37 -4.25
N VAL A 1087 29.18 -18.00 -2.98
CA VAL A 1087 28.35 -18.49 -1.87
C VAL A 1087 26.94 -17.93 -1.97
N ALA A 1088 26.81 -16.62 -2.21
CA ALA A 1088 25.52 -15.97 -2.44
C ALA A 1088 24.77 -16.55 -3.65
N LEU A 1089 25.50 -16.91 -4.72
CA LEU A 1089 24.94 -17.60 -5.88
C LEU A 1089 24.38 -18.99 -5.50
N SER A 1090 25.12 -19.80 -4.73
CA SER A 1090 24.65 -21.11 -4.28
C SER A 1090 23.34 -21.03 -3.48
N GLU A 1091 23.26 -20.06 -2.58
CA GLU A 1091 22.05 -19.81 -1.78
C GLU A 1091 20.87 -19.39 -2.67
N ILE A 1092 21.10 -18.48 -3.63
CA ILE A 1092 20.08 -18.07 -4.60
C ILE A 1092 19.57 -19.27 -5.40
N LEU A 1093 20.47 -20.10 -5.93
CA LEU A 1093 20.10 -21.28 -6.71
C LEU A 1093 19.31 -22.29 -5.85
N THR A 1094 19.68 -22.46 -4.58
CA THR A 1094 18.98 -23.35 -3.63
C THR A 1094 17.57 -22.83 -3.34
N GLU A 1095 17.44 -21.55 -3.09
CA GLU A 1095 16.16 -20.96 -2.71
C GLU A 1095 15.16 -20.92 -3.87
N VAL A 1096 15.63 -20.59 -5.08
CA VAL A 1096 14.80 -20.65 -6.29
C VAL A 1096 14.25 -22.07 -6.48
N GLN A 1097 15.02 -23.10 -6.11
CA GLN A 1097 14.57 -24.49 -6.16
C GLN A 1097 13.49 -24.81 -5.11
N VAL A 1098 13.62 -24.28 -3.89
CA VAL A 1098 12.67 -24.49 -2.76
C VAL A 1098 11.34 -23.74 -2.95
N ARG A 1099 11.36 -22.53 -3.52
CA ARG A 1099 10.15 -21.71 -3.74
C ARG A 1099 9.11 -22.34 -4.67
N THR A 1100 9.47 -23.37 -5.44
CA THR A 1100 8.54 -24.16 -6.27
C THR A 1100 7.51 -24.95 -5.45
N THR A 1101 7.66 -25.00 -4.12
CA THR A 1101 6.72 -25.60 -3.16
C THR A 1101 6.22 -24.50 -2.21
N ALA A 1102 4.99 -24.02 -2.43
CA ALA A 1102 4.45 -22.85 -1.72
C ALA A 1102 4.20 -23.12 -0.22
N GLU A 1103 4.67 -22.22 0.64
CA GLU A 1103 4.25 -22.12 2.05
C GLU A 1103 2.92 -21.34 2.15
N HIS A 1104 2.00 -21.87 2.93
CA HIS A 1104 0.76 -21.19 3.33
C HIS A 1104 1.02 -20.49 4.66
N VAL A 1105 0.93 -19.16 4.70
CA VAL A 1105 1.04 -18.38 5.94
C VAL A 1105 -0.32 -18.45 6.66
N PRO A 1106 -0.36 -18.73 7.99
CA PRO A 1106 -1.60 -18.71 8.76
C PRO A 1106 -2.23 -17.31 8.79
N ASP A 1107 -3.56 -17.26 8.74
CA ASP A 1107 -4.31 -16.06 8.35
C ASP A 1107 -5.06 -15.40 9.53
N ASP A 1108 -4.63 -14.20 9.92
CA ASP A 1108 -5.31 -13.28 10.87
C ASP A 1108 -6.31 -12.35 10.11
N SER A 1109 -6.98 -12.87 9.08
CA SER A 1109 -7.81 -12.04 8.19
C SER A 1109 -9.08 -11.49 8.83
N ASP A 1110 -9.52 -10.34 8.30
CA ASP A 1110 -10.78 -9.68 8.62
C ASP A 1110 -11.96 -10.67 8.48
N PRO A 1111 -12.77 -10.91 9.55
CA PRO A 1111 -13.94 -11.76 9.52
C PRO A 1111 -14.90 -11.49 8.36
N MET A 1112 -15.03 -10.23 7.93
CA MET A 1112 -15.89 -9.86 6.80
C MET A 1112 -15.36 -10.43 5.48
N LEU A 1113 -14.03 -10.42 5.30
CA LEU A 1113 -13.37 -11.02 4.13
C LEU A 1113 -13.41 -12.55 4.20
N VAL A 1114 -13.32 -13.14 5.38
CA VAL A 1114 -13.47 -14.59 5.58
C VAL A 1114 -14.86 -15.07 5.14
N ASP A 1115 -15.93 -14.34 5.48
CA ASP A 1115 -17.29 -14.65 5.02
C ASP A 1115 -17.38 -14.57 3.49
N LEU A 1116 -16.85 -13.50 2.90
CA LEU A 1116 -16.83 -13.31 1.44
C LEU A 1116 -16.05 -14.43 0.73
N ALA A 1117 -14.89 -14.82 1.28
CA ALA A 1117 -14.07 -15.90 0.76
C ALA A 1117 -14.86 -17.22 0.70
N ARG A 1118 -15.53 -17.62 1.79
CA ARG A 1118 -16.36 -18.83 1.83
C ARG A 1118 -17.47 -18.81 0.77
N ARG A 1119 -18.10 -17.64 0.53
CA ARG A 1119 -19.15 -17.47 -0.50
C ARG A 1119 -18.60 -17.58 -1.91
N LEU A 1120 -17.40 -17.03 -2.17
CA LEU A 1120 -16.72 -17.16 -3.46
C LEU A 1120 -16.26 -18.61 -3.71
N GLU A 1121 -15.73 -19.29 -2.69
CA GLU A 1121 -15.36 -20.71 -2.76
C GLU A 1121 -16.58 -21.60 -3.04
N ALA A 1122 -17.74 -21.30 -2.42
CA ALA A 1122 -19.00 -21.99 -2.70
C ALA A 1122 -19.47 -21.82 -4.16
N LYS A 1123 -19.02 -20.77 -4.85
CA LYS A 1123 -19.23 -20.55 -6.30
C LYS A 1123 -18.13 -21.17 -7.18
N GLY A 1124 -17.19 -21.92 -6.60
CA GLY A 1124 -16.10 -22.57 -7.32
C GLY A 1124 -14.92 -21.66 -7.68
N ILE A 1125 -14.82 -20.49 -7.03
CA ILE A 1125 -13.77 -19.51 -7.29
C ILE A 1125 -12.59 -19.75 -6.34
N PRO A 1126 -11.37 -19.99 -6.83
CA PRO A 1126 -10.19 -20.07 -5.98
C PRO A 1126 -9.89 -18.68 -5.40
N VAL A 1127 -9.74 -18.64 -4.07
CA VAL A 1127 -9.43 -17.42 -3.32
C VAL A 1127 -8.20 -17.61 -2.44
N ALA A 1128 -7.57 -16.51 -2.06
CA ALA A 1128 -6.61 -16.47 -0.97
C ALA A 1128 -6.86 -15.24 -0.10
N LEU A 1129 -6.98 -15.47 1.20
CA LEU A 1129 -7.03 -14.42 2.20
C LEU A 1129 -5.60 -14.01 2.59
N GLY A 1130 -5.42 -12.73 2.91
CA GLY A 1130 -4.13 -12.21 3.35
C GLY A 1130 -2.99 -12.51 2.37
N HIS A 1131 -3.23 -12.49 1.05
CA HIS A 1131 -2.25 -12.95 0.06
C HIS A 1131 -0.92 -12.22 0.23
N ARG A 1132 0.12 -13.00 0.58
CA ARG A 1132 1.49 -12.54 0.92
C ARG A 1132 1.55 -11.52 2.07
N GLY A 1133 0.52 -11.48 2.92
CA GLY A 1133 0.36 -10.50 4.01
C GLY A 1133 0.16 -9.06 3.53
N LYS A 1134 -0.18 -8.84 2.24
CA LYS A 1134 -0.25 -7.50 1.62
C LYS A 1134 -1.61 -7.16 1.01
N LEU A 1135 -2.34 -8.16 0.53
CA LEU A 1135 -3.69 -7.98 -0.05
C LEU A 1135 -4.71 -8.68 0.85
N GLY A 1136 -5.85 -8.01 1.11
CA GLY A 1136 -6.88 -8.51 2.01
C GLY A 1136 -7.52 -9.82 1.51
N LEU A 1137 -8.16 -9.78 0.34
CA LEU A 1137 -8.73 -10.96 -0.31
C LEU A 1137 -8.41 -10.89 -1.81
N VAL A 1138 -7.96 -12.01 -2.36
CA VAL A 1138 -7.73 -12.17 -3.80
C VAL A 1138 -8.52 -13.35 -4.35
N ALA A 1139 -8.93 -13.26 -5.60
CA ALA A 1139 -9.66 -14.30 -6.30
C ALA A 1139 -9.19 -14.37 -7.76
N ALA A 1140 -9.28 -15.54 -8.39
CA ALA A 1140 -8.97 -15.68 -9.81
C ALA A 1140 -9.87 -16.66 -10.54
N HIS A 1141 -10.07 -16.44 -11.83
CA HIS A 1141 -10.79 -17.34 -12.73
C HIS A 1141 -10.33 -17.09 -14.17
N ASP A 1142 -10.04 -18.14 -14.94
CA ASP A 1142 -9.64 -18.06 -16.36
C ASP A 1142 -8.55 -17.00 -16.68
N GLY A 1143 -7.56 -16.85 -15.79
CA GLY A 1143 -6.45 -15.90 -15.94
C GLY A 1143 -6.79 -14.45 -15.57
N VAL A 1144 -8.03 -14.16 -15.15
CA VAL A 1144 -8.44 -12.89 -14.55
C VAL A 1144 -8.21 -12.97 -13.04
N CYS A 1145 -7.40 -12.06 -12.50
CA CYS A 1145 -7.17 -11.92 -11.06
C CYS A 1145 -7.87 -10.67 -10.53
N VAL A 1146 -8.48 -10.77 -9.35
CA VAL A 1146 -9.15 -9.68 -8.65
C VAL A 1146 -8.54 -9.53 -7.26
N SER A 1147 -8.26 -8.29 -6.86
CA SER A 1147 -7.94 -7.90 -5.50
C SER A 1147 -9.09 -7.10 -4.91
N ILE A 1148 -9.55 -7.51 -3.73
CA ILE A 1148 -10.69 -6.96 -3.01
C ILE A 1148 -10.15 -6.22 -1.78
N GLU A 1149 -10.49 -4.94 -1.67
CA GLU A 1149 -10.08 -4.10 -0.53
C GLU A 1149 -11.28 -3.39 0.12
N THR A 1150 -11.23 -3.34 1.46
CA THR A 1150 -12.29 -2.87 2.35
C THR A 1150 -11.88 -1.59 3.08
N ASP A 1151 -12.82 -0.97 3.79
CA ASP A 1151 -12.54 0.21 4.62
C ASP A 1151 -11.51 -0.12 5.72
N THR A 1152 -11.56 -1.33 6.28
CA THR A 1152 -10.59 -1.83 7.27
C THR A 1152 -9.17 -1.74 6.73
N THR A 1153 -8.92 -2.24 5.52
CA THR A 1153 -7.60 -2.21 4.90
C THR A 1153 -7.12 -0.82 4.52
N LEU A 1154 -8.04 0.09 4.14
CA LEU A 1154 -7.71 1.39 3.56
C LEU A 1154 -7.72 2.56 4.57
N SER A 1155 -8.30 2.36 5.75
CA SER A 1155 -8.51 3.40 6.77
C SER A 1155 -7.27 4.20 7.18
N ARG A 1156 -6.08 3.61 7.09
CA ARG A 1156 -4.80 4.23 7.49
C ARG A 1156 -4.06 4.96 6.36
N THR A 1157 -4.63 5.00 5.17
CA THR A 1157 -4.02 5.60 3.98
C THR A 1157 -4.77 6.85 3.53
N SER A 1158 -4.09 7.76 2.85
CA SER A 1158 -4.72 8.96 2.31
C SER A 1158 -5.78 8.61 1.26
N LEU A 1159 -6.70 9.54 0.97
CA LEU A 1159 -7.69 9.33 -0.08
C LEU A 1159 -7.03 9.14 -1.46
N ARG A 1160 -6.01 9.93 -1.78
CA ARG A 1160 -5.24 9.78 -3.02
C ARG A 1160 -4.59 8.39 -3.12
N GLU A 1161 -3.96 7.92 -2.05
CA GLU A 1161 -3.32 6.60 -2.03
C GLU A 1161 -4.35 5.48 -2.22
N SER A 1162 -5.39 5.46 -1.39
CA SER A 1162 -6.40 4.39 -1.39
C SER A 1162 -7.32 4.36 -2.61
N LEU A 1163 -7.70 5.52 -3.16
CA LEU A 1163 -8.67 5.61 -4.26
C LEU A 1163 -8.02 5.71 -5.63
N ARG A 1164 -6.74 6.13 -5.72
CA ARG A 1164 -6.05 6.34 -7.00
C ARG A 1164 -4.72 5.58 -7.09
N SER A 1165 -3.69 5.94 -6.32
CA SER A 1165 -2.32 5.44 -6.49
C SER A 1165 -2.20 3.92 -6.29
N ARG A 1166 -2.82 3.38 -5.24
CA ARG A 1166 -2.80 1.95 -4.93
C ARG A 1166 -3.62 1.13 -5.94
N PRO A 1167 -4.88 1.49 -6.28
CA PRO A 1167 -5.61 0.83 -7.36
C PRO A 1167 -4.88 0.84 -8.71
N GLU A 1168 -4.27 1.95 -9.11
CA GLU A 1168 -3.47 2.02 -10.33
C GLU A 1168 -2.25 1.10 -10.29
N THR A 1169 -1.58 1.02 -9.15
CA THR A 1169 -0.45 0.12 -8.96
C THR A 1169 -0.89 -1.34 -9.03
N LEU A 1170 -2.00 -1.71 -8.39
CA LEU A 1170 -2.57 -3.06 -8.49
C LEU A 1170 -2.97 -3.42 -9.93
N ARG A 1171 -3.58 -2.49 -10.68
CA ARG A 1171 -3.88 -2.68 -12.11
C ARG A 1171 -2.63 -2.88 -12.95
N ARG A 1172 -1.56 -2.10 -12.71
CA ARG A 1172 -0.25 -2.30 -13.37
C ARG A 1172 0.37 -3.66 -13.03
N LEU A 1173 0.06 -4.20 -11.86
CA LEU A 1173 0.43 -5.54 -11.41
C LEU A 1173 -0.56 -6.63 -11.87
N GLY A 1174 -1.47 -6.33 -12.80
CA GLY A 1174 -2.38 -7.32 -13.39
C GLY A 1174 -3.61 -7.66 -12.55
N TRP A 1175 -3.84 -6.97 -11.43
CA TRP A 1175 -5.04 -7.14 -10.61
C TRP A 1175 -6.18 -6.27 -11.11
N HIS A 1176 -7.37 -6.84 -11.22
CA HIS A 1176 -8.60 -6.07 -11.22
C HIS A 1176 -8.86 -5.60 -9.79
N TYR A 1177 -9.08 -4.32 -9.62
CA TYR A 1177 -9.30 -3.73 -8.30
C TYR A 1177 -10.80 -3.60 -8.05
N VAL A 1178 -11.30 -4.23 -6.97
CA VAL A 1178 -12.69 -4.13 -6.52
C VAL A 1178 -12.73 -3.50 -5.13
N ARG A 1179 -13.31 -2.30 -5.06
CA ARG A 1179 -13.59 -1.60 -3.82
C ARG A 1179 -14.88 -2.15 -3.19
N VAL A 1180 -14.81 -2.54 -1.93
CA VAL A 1180 -15.97 -3.05 -1.18
C VAL A 1180 -16.15 -2.28 0.12
N HIS A 1181 -17.27 -1.59 0.28
CA HIS A 1181 -17.55 -0.87 1.52
C HIS A 1181 -17.95 -1.82 2.64
N ALA A 1182 -17.50 -1.56 3.87
CA ALA A 1182 -17.81 -2.40 5.03
C ALA A 1182 -19.33 -2.56 5.23
N PHE A 1183 -20.10 -1.47 5.16
CA PHE A 1183 -21.56 -1.55 5.24
C PHE A 1183 -22.19 -2.38 4.12
N GLN A 1184 -21.66 -2.30 2.90
CA GLN A 1184 -22.15 -3.09 1.76
C GLN A 1184 -21.92 -4.59 2.03
N LEU A 1185 -20.70 -4.94 2.44
CA LEU A 1185 -20.31 -6.31 2.70
C LEU A 1185 -21.05 -6.91 3.90
N PHE A 1186 -21.34 -6.10 4.92
CA PHE A 1186 -22.11 -6.54 6.09
C PHE A 1186 -23.61 -6.72 5.76
N THR A 1187 -24.20 -5.83 4.95
CA THR A 1187 -25.64 -5.84 4.70
C THR A 1187 -26.05 -6.89 3.66
N ASP A 1188 -25.27 -7.05 2.58
CA ASP A 1188 -25.56 -7.97 1.49
C ASP A 1188 -24.27 -8.58 0.90
N PRO A 1189 -23.62 -9.51 1.62
CA PRO A 1189 -22.39 -10.17 1.17
C PRO A 1189 -22.61 -11.02 -0.10
N ASP A 1190 -23.82 -11.54 -0.34
CA ASP A 1190 -24.13 -12.34 -1.54
C ASP A 1190 -24.16 -11.49 -2.81
N ALA A 1191 -24.70 -10.27 -2.74
CA ALA A 1191 -24.61 -9.31 -3.84
C ALA A 1191 -23.16 -8.93 -4.14
N VAL A 1192 -22.32 -8.75 -3.11
CA VAL A 1192 -20.88 -8.48 -3.29
C VAL A 1192 -20.18 -9.66 -3.95
N ALA A 1193 -20.42 -10.89 -3.48
CA ALA A 1193 -19.84 -12.10 -4.07
C ALA A 1193 -20.26 -12.26 -5.55
N SER A 1194 -21.50 -11.95 -5.88
CA SER A 1194 -22.00 -12.00 -7.26
C SER A 1194 -21.34 -10.93 -8.14
N ARG A 1195 -21.18 -9.70 -7.65
CA ARG A 1195 -20.43 -8.64 -8.36
C ARG A 1195 -18.96 -9.03 -8.62
N VAL A 1196 -18.30 -9.70 -7.67
CA VAL A 1196 -16.93 -10.21 -7.87
C VAL A 1196 -16.90 -11.32 -8.92
N ALA A 1197 -17.88 -12.24 -8.90
CA ALA A 1197 -18.01 -13.30 -9.90
C ALA A 1197 -18.25 -12.75 -11.32
N GLU A 1198 -19.02 -11.65 -11.45
CA GLU A 1198 -19.20 -10.93 -12.71
C GLU A 1198 -17.88 -10.34 -13.24
N VAL A 1199 -17.07 -9.72 -12.38
CA VAL A 1199 -15.74 -9.19 -12.77
C VAL A 1199 -14.81 -10.32 -13.24
N LEU A 1200 -14.94 -11.51 -12.63
CA LEU A 1200 -14.22 -12.73 -13.00
C LEU A 1200 -14.77 -13.44 -14.25
N GLY A 1201 -15.88 -12.96 -14.83
CA GLY A 1201 -16.44 -13.46 -16.08
C GLY A 1201 -17.29 -14.73 -15.98
N ILE A 1202 -17.71 -15.13 -14.78
CA ILE A 1202 -18.41 -16.41 -14.54
C ILE A 1202 -19.89 -16.36 -14.98
N ASP A 1203 -20.53 -15.19 -14.95
CA ASP A 1203 -21.97 -15.02 -15.25
C ASP A 1203 -22.26 -14.49 -16.68
N GLY A 1204 -21.33 -14.66 -17.63
CA GLY A 1204 -21.59 -14.42 -19.06
C GLY A 1204 -21.57 -12.95 -19.53
N ALA A 1205 -21.34 -12.00 -18.64
CA ALA A 1205 -20.94 -10.65 -19.02
C ALA A 1205 -19.45 -10.66 -19.38
N ARG A 1206 -19.12 -10.60 -20.68
CA ARG A 1206 -17.78 -10.17 -21.09
C ARG A 1206 -17.58 -8.77 -20.52
N THR A 1207 -16.69 -8.62 -19.55
CA THR A 1207 -16.15 -7.32 -19.16
C THR A 1207 -15.60 -6.66 -20.42
N THR A 1208 -16.31 -5.62 -20.86
CA THR A 1208 -15.83 -4.68 -21.87
C THR A 1208 -14.54 -4.05 -21.37
N GLU A 1209 -13.47 -4.30 -22.12
CA GLU A 1209 -12.19 -3.59 -22.16
C GLU A 1209 -11.38 -3.49 -20.85
N ILE A 1210 -10.41 -4.40 -20.71
CA ILE A 1210 -9.08 -3.97 -20.28
C ILE A 1210 -8.48 -3.23 -21.49
N PRO A 1211 -7.98 -1.99 -21.37
CA PRO A 1211 -7.12 -1.46 -22.41
C PRO A 1211 -5.90 -2.37 -22.45
N SER A 1212 -5.71 -3.08 -23.58
CA SER A 1212 -4.37 -3.53 -23.95
C SER A 1212 -3.43 -2.36 -23.67
N VAL A 1213 -2.38 -2.55 -22.87
CA VAL A 1213 -1.32 -1.54 -22.71
C VAL A 1213 -0.98 -1.03 -24.11
N PRO A 1214 -1.26 0.24 -24.46
CA PRO A 1214 -0.91 0.71 -25.77
C PRO A 1214 0.61 0.72 -25.83
N ALA A 1215 1.17 -0.13 -26.68
CA ALA A 1215 2.44 0.18 -27.29
C ALA A 1215 2.20 1.47 -28.08
N SER A 1216 2.70 2.59 -27.55
CA SER A 1216 3.05 3.80 -28.30
C SER A 1216 2.05 4.25 -29.38
N GLN A 1217 1.18 5.21 -29.05
CA GLN A 1217 0.70 6.15 -30.06
C GLN A 1217 1.40 7.49 -29.88
N HIS A 1218 2.46 7.64 -30.67
CA HIS A 1218 2.97 8.93 -31.06
C HIS A 1218 1.85 9.78 -31.65
N VAL A 1219 1.80 11.02 -31.15
CA VAL A 1219 1.40 12.20 -31.90
C VAL A 1219 1.84 12.07 -33.35
N ASN A 1220 0.88 11.96 -34.27
CA ASN A 1220 1.05 12.48 -35.61
C ASN A 1220 -0.23 13.16 -36.06
N ARG A 1221 -0.07 14.45 -36.35
CA ARG A 1221 -1.09 15.35 -36.89
C ARG A 1221 -1.56 14.86 -38.25
N GLY A 1222 -2.88 14.79 -38.38
CA GLY A 1222 -3.67 14.94 -39.60
C GLY A 1222 -4.95 15.62 -39.19
#